data_AF-A0A2S1ZRB5-F1
#
_entry.id   AF-A0A2S1ZRB5-F1
#
_cell.length_a   1.000
_cell.length_b   1.000
_cell.length_c   1.000
_cell.angle_alpha   90.00
_cell.angle_beta   90.00
_cell.angle_gamma   90.00
#
_symmetry.space_group_name_H-M   'P 1'
#
loop_
_entity.id
_entity.type
_entity.pdbx_description
1 polymer ?
#
loop_
_entity_poly.entity_id
_entity_poly.type
_entity_poly.pdbx_seq_one_letter_code
_entity_poly.pdbx_strand_id
1 'polypeptide(L)'
;EKRKSKPRVFAGIMLHGIETSAIVKLNICKGNDCTYANSIAILGSKLEMPWAYDRPYYTDITKALHLKGLGFCCNYTVKAEIKALNGSTLDHLIYPDPTIFRLPDTEEAVHYASAAVVHHATRKDISTLTQTEKQSLFDALTAFEADTTDKGYQHLASFHGAPAMCKSHHYSHAVACCQHGMVTFPHWHRIYAAQFEDSLIKHGATTGVPYFDWTKSFKSLPDFVTGKSPFAGGKVAFEKVDMERDMLIWKETEQFHDQNYLYDNVLLALEADNFCDFEIQFEMVHNAFHAMVGGHAKHSMGHLHYAAYDPIFFIHHSFVDRIWAIWQALQKHRHKPYNSANCGLEMFMHPLEPFNRQTNTDKITHDHAKPRQVFDYKRSFGYSYDNLDFHGMNIVQLDAYLKKRQEKDRVAVLFQLHGLKTTAYVDFFICTSADHCKAAGVFFVLGGELEMSWAFNQPYVYEITSVLRDFGLSYTDDYFFKYEIIAQNGTKMSPDLLPEPTVTFLPGKKAESHPDSHVRKAVHSLTAAEKANLRNALRKMKKDTSNDGFQAIAAFHGLPASCPSPTAKDRFACCIHGMPTFLLWHRLLAVHFENSLHHHGAHVGLPYWDWTQAIRELPEFVTNTHHNPFHHGHIKIENTVTRRSPQPELFEQPKSENDFTSITRMVVTALEQKNFCDFSIQMELVHNIIHYLVGGTQKYSMTHLHYSAFDPIFYLHHSNVDRLFALWQSLQKYRGLPYNAAPCVDKRHWQVPFKPFSFSTNQDQMTHQYSSPKDSFEYESHFGYTYDTLSTHGYTDKSLQELLDKTAHKERFFAAFMLHGIGASARIDFSICTPVGKDSQNCKHPAGWLTLLGGEKEMNWYYDRPAYIDITDAVHALHLKYTDNFWIKTEITAHNGTHVDSKTFPTPFVLYKPGDGHDDVLIVDWHETATFPTWFELHEHTKVRLMSFGVHPMKAVALDNAHIALNCNIVPHSYHSVKTNADLEITKTFNFFTPSKSGCDAGRKLLFQITNW
;
A
#
# COMPACT_ATOMS: atom_id res chain seq x y z
N GLU A 1 18.04 -21.20 19.11
CA GLU A 1 17.09 -20.25 18.50
C GLU A 1 17.44 -18.77 18.68
N LYS A 2 17.48 -18.16 19.87
CA LYS A 2 17.87 -16.73 20.05
C LYS A 2 19.24 -16.31 19.44
N ARG A 3 20.18 -17.26 19.30
CA ARG A 3 21.45 -17.05 18.58
C ARG A 3 21.33 -17.14 17.06
N LYS A 4 20.33 -17.85 16.53
CA LYS A 4 20.06 -18.01 15.09
C LYS A 4 19.26 -16.83 14.52
N SER A 5 18.47 -16.14 15.35
CA SER A 5 17.68 -14.94 14.97
C SER A 5 18.51 -13.67 14.73
N LYS A 6 19.83 -13.80 14.62
CA LYS A 6 20.74 -12.70 14.28
C LYS A 6 21.65 -13.19 13.17
N PRO A 7 21.87 -12.39 12.11
CA PRO A 7 22.78 -12.77 11.03
C PRO A 7 24.18 -12.96 11.61
N ARG A 8 24.81 -14.09 11.26
CA ARG A 8 26.15 -14.46 11.73
C ARG A 8 27.00 -14.94 10.58
N VAL A 9 28.27 -14.61 10.65
CA VAL A 9 29.31 -15.01 9.69
C VAL A 9 30.26 -15.97 10.38
N PHE A 10 30.51 -17.10 9.73
CA PHE A 10 31.36 -18.17 10.24
C PHE A 10 32.56 -18.38 9.32
N ALA A 11 33.68 -18.76 9.92
CA ALA A 11 34.80 -19.38 9.24
C ALA A 11 34.73 -20.90 9.45
N GLY A 12 34.74 -21.66 8.36
CA GLY A 12 34.76 -23.11 8.35
C GLY A 12 36.13 -23.66 7.96
N ILE A 13 36.67 -24.56 8.78
CA ILE A 13 37.98 -25.18 8.59
C ILE A 13 37.86 -26.71 8.66
N MET A 14 38.43 -27.42 7.69
CA MET A 14 38.49 -28.89 7.72
C MET A 14 39.62 -29.33 8.65
N LEU A 15 39.28 -29.97 9.75
CA LEU A 15 40.25 -30.42 10.76
C LEU A 15 40.54 -31.91 10.60
N HIS A 16 41.82 -32.27 10.69
CA HIS A 16 42.30 -33.64 10.73
C HIS A 16 43.46 -33.79 11.71
N GLY A 17 43.77 -35.01 12.13
CA GLY A 17 44.90 -35.30 13.02
C GLY A 17 46.22 -34.84 12.42
N ILE A 18 47.10 -34.32 13.26
CA ILE A 18 48.41 -33.73 12.88
C ILE A 18 49.57 -34.28 13.74
N GLU A 19 49.32 -35.36 14.48
CA GLU A 19 50.28 -36.14 15.28
C GLU A 19 50.98 -35.37 16.42
N THR A 20 50.57 -34.13 16.67
CA THR A 20 51.06 -33.28 17.76
C THR A 20 49.96 -32.34 18.20
N SER A 21 50.09 -31.79 19.40
CA SER A 21 49.19 -30.75 19.88
C SER A 21 49.60 -29.39 19.31
N ALA A 22 48.62 -28.62 18.82
CA ALA A 22 48.82 -27.32 18.19
C ALA A 22 47.65 -26.35 18.44
N ILE A 23 47.92 -25.06 18.25
CA ILE A 23 46.90 -24.00 18.22
C ILE A 23 46.82 -23.45 16.80
N VAL A 24 45.63 -23.48 16.22
CA VAL A 24 45.30 -22.84 14.94
C VAL A 24 44.71 -21.47 15.24
N LYS A 25 45.39 -20.40 14.82
CA LYS A 25 44.93 -19.01 14.95
C LYS A 25 44.32 -18.56 13.63
N LEU A 26 43.12 -17.99 13.70
CA LEU A 26 42.44 -17.41 12.54
C LEU A 26 42.56 -15.89 12.59
N ASN A 27 43.00 -15.32 11.48
CA ASN A 27 43.16 -13.87 11.32
C ASN A 27 42.33 -13.39 10.13
N ILE A 28 41.56 -12.31 10.30
CA ILE A 28 40.89 -11.60 9.21
C ILE A 28 41.87 -10.61 8.60
N CYS A 29 42.13 -10.75 7.30
CA CYS A 29 43.10 -9.96 6.56
C CYS A 29 42.44 -9.17 5.42
N LYS A 30 42.68 -7.86 5.37
CA LYS A 30 42.32 -6.99 4.24
C LYS A 30 43.62 -6.45 3.63
N GLY A 31 44.10 -7.11 2.57
CA GLY A 31 45.46 -6.89 2.07
C GLY A 31 46.50 -7.39 3.08
N ASN A 32 47.41 -6.50 3.52
CA ASN A 32 48.46 -6.82 4.49
C ASN A 32 48.07 -6.54 5.95
N ASP A 33 46.93 -5.89 6.21
CA ASP A 33 46.42 -5.67 7.58
C ASP A 33 45.62 -6.90 8.04
N CYS A 34 46.16 -7.62 9.02
CA CYS A 34 45.55 -8.83 9.58
C CYS A 34 45.22 -8.63 11.07
N THR A 35 44.07 -9.13 11.51
CA THR A 35 43.63 -9.03 12.91
C THR A 35 43.09 -10.35 13.40
N TYR A 36 43.42 -10.67 14.64
CA TYR A 36 42.97 -11.89 15.29
C TYR A 36 41.44 -11.98 15.34
N ALA A 37 40.90 -13.08 14.81
CA ALA A 37 39.48 -13.37 14.81
C ALA A 37 39.14 -14.40 15.88
N ASN A 38 39.80 -15.55 15.86
CA ASN A 38 39.57 -16.64 16.82
C ASN A 38 40.73 -17.65 16.83
N SER A 39 40.71 -18.63 17.73
CA SER A 39 41.66 -19.75 17.73
C SER A 39 41.00 -21.08 18.09
N ILE A 40 41.64 -22.16 17.66
CA ILE A 40 41.21 -23.54 17.87
C ILE A 40 42.42 -24.30 18.41
N ALA A 41 42.26 -25.00 19.53
CA ALA A 41 43.27 -25.90 20.05
C ALA A 41 42.99 -27.33 19.58
N ILE A 42 44.02 -28.01 19.10
CA ILE A 42 43.97 -29.41 18.66
C ILE A 42 44.92 -30.18 19.57
N LEU A 43 44.39 -31.22 20.22
CA LEU A 43 45.16 -32.15 21.01
C LEU A 43 45.51 -33.34 20.13
N GLY A 44 46.80 -33.63 20.00
CA GLY A 44 47.31 -34.72 19.17
C GLY A 44 48.64 -35.23 19.69
N SER A 45 48.94 -36.49 19.36
CA SER A 45 50.23 -37.13 19.66
C SER A 45 50.55 -38.14 18.56
N LYS A 46 51.80 -38.57 18.47
CA LYS A 46 52.21 -39.61 17.50
C LYS A 46 51.53 -40.97 17.70
N LEU A 47 50.87 -41.17 18.83
CA LEU A 47 50.11 -42.38 19.14
C LEU A 47 48.61 -42.22 18.79
N GLU A 48 48.19 -41.07 18.25
CA GLU A 48 46.80 -40.88 17.83
C GLU A 48 46.49 -41.75 16.60
N MET A 49 45.31 -42.39 16.61
CA MET A 49 44.80 -43.06 15.42
C MET A 49 44.42 -42.00 14.38
N PRO A 50 44.80 -42.11 13.10
CA PRO A 50 44.49 -41.09 12.10
C PRO A 50 42.99 -40.79 12.03
N TRP A 51 42.64 -39.51 12.04
CA TRP A 51 41.26 -39.04 12.02
C TRP A 51 41.12 -37.77 11.18
N ALA A 52 39.92 -37.53 10.65
CA ALA A 52 39.50 -36.27 10.06
C ALA A 52 38.04 -36.02 10.43
N TYR A 53 37.64 -34.76 10.59
CA TYR A 53 36.22 -34.44 10.71
C TYR A 53 35.54 -34.62 9.35
N ASP A 54 34.37 -35.24 9.36
CA ASP A 54 33.55 -35.42 8.15
C ASP A 54 32.99 -34.09 7.60
N ARG A 55 33.02 -33.03 8.41
CA ARG A 55 32.49 -31.70 8.08
C ARG A 55 33.42 -30.60 8.61
N PRO A 56 33.40 -29.39 8.03
CA PRO A 56 34.21 -28.31 8.53
C PRO A 56 33.79 -27.92 9.95
N TYR A 57 34.78 -27.67 10.80
CA TYR A 57 34.54 -27.04 12.10
C TYR A 57 34.24 -25.55 11.89
N TYR A 58 33.14 -25.08 12.45
CA TYR A 58 32.68 -23.71 12.27
C TYR A 58 32.97 -22.86 13.50
N THR A 59 33.55 -21.69 13.29
CA THR A 59 33.74 -20.69 14.33
C THR A 59 33.16 -19.34 13.94
N ASP A 60 32.50 -18.69 14.90
CA ASP A 60 31.83 -17.41 14.69
C ASP A 60 32.87 -16.28 14.66
N ILE A 61 32.94 -15.58 13.53
CA ILE A 61 33.85 -14.45 13.32
C ILE A 61 33.09 -13.11 13.26
N THR A 62 31.77 -13.12 13.49
CA THR A 62 30.87 -11.96 13.36
C THR A 62 31.35 -10.78 14.19
N LYS A 63 31.76 -11.02 15.44
CA LYS A 63 32.25 -9.96 16.34
C LYS A 63 33.55 -9.32 15.83
N ALA A 64 34.47 -10.13 15.30
CA ALA A 64 35.75 -9.65 14.79
C ALA A 64 35.56 -8.80 13.52
N LEU A 65 34.59 -9.18 12.67
CA LEU A 65 34.19 -8.39 11.50
C LEU A 65 33.55 -7.06 11.90
N HIS A 66 32.60 -7.06 12.83
CA HIS A 66 31.98 -5.82 13.31
C HIS A 66 32.98 -4.84 13.92
N LEU A 67 33.95 -5.33 14.71
CA LEU A 67 35.01 -4.49 15.28
C LEU A 67 35.89 -3.82 14.21
N LYS A 68 35.97 -4.39 13.02
CA LYS A 68 36.67 -3.82 11.86
C LYS A 68 35.76 -3.03 10.92
N GLY A 69 34.47 -2.88 11.25
CA GLY A 69 33.49 -2.25 10.37
C GLY A 69 33.27 -3.03 9.07
N LEU A 70 33.53 -4.34 9.06
CA LEU A 70 33.38 -5.21 7.90
C LEU A 70 32.08 -6.02 8.03
N GLY A 71 31.32 -6.12 6.94
CA GLY A 71 30.17 -7.01 6.80
C GLY A 71 30.50 -8.24 5.94
N PHE A 72 29.52 -9.11 5.69
CA PHE A 72 29.69 -10.27 4.81
C PHE A 72 30.01 -9.86 3.35
N CYS A 73 29.50 -8.71 2.88
CA CYS A 73 29.69 -8.20 1.52
C CYS A 73 31.09 -7.64 1.22
N CYS A 74 31.93 -7.45 2.24
CA CYS A 74 33.22 -6.79 2.08
C CYS A 74 34.31 -7.75 1.57
N ASN A 75 35.27 -7.25 0.78
CA ASN A 75 36.40 -8.05 0.31
C ASN A 75 37.49 -8.20 1.40
N TYR A 76 37.55 -9.36 2.05
CA TYR A 76 38.57 -9.76 3.03
C TYR A 76 38.83 -11.28 2.96
N THR A 77 39.96 -11.72 3.52
CA THR A 77 40.32 -13.14 3.62
C THR A 77 40.45 -13.55 5.09
N VAL A 78 40.23 -14.83 5.40
CA VAL A 78 40.57 -15.40 6.71
C VAL A 78 41.73 -16.35 6.51
N LYS A 79 42.82 -16.17 7.26
CA LYS A 79 44.03 -16.99 7.19
C LYS A 79 44.22 -17.80 8.46
N ALA A 80 44.62 -19.05 8.32
CA ALA A 80 44.96 -19.94 9.43
C ALA A 80 46.48 -19.99 9.65
N GLU A 81 46.92 -19.77 10.89
CA GLU A 81 48.32 -19.92 11.34
C GLU A 81 48.39 -21.02 12.40
N ILE A 82 49.20 -22.06 12.19
CA ILE A 82 49.27 -23.23 13.05
C ILE A 82 50.56 -23.20 13.88
N LYS A 83 50.45 -23.20 15.21
CA LYS A 83 51.61 -23.28 16.13
C LYS A 83 51.58 -24.55 16.95
N ALA A 84 52.59 -25.40 16.78
CA ALA A 84 52.79 -26.57 17.61
C ALA A 84 53.18 -26.20 19.04
N LEU A 85 52.97 -27.12 19.99
CA LEU A 85 53.27 -26.90 21.41
C LEU A 85 54.75 -26.52 21.68
N ASN A 86 55.67 -26.98 20.83
CA ASN A 86 57.09 -26.65 20.91
C ASN A 86 57.43 -25.24 20.37
N GLY A 87 56.43 -24.45 19.96
CA GLY A 87 56.57 -23.08 19.46
C GLY A 87 56.85 -22.97 17.96
N SER A 88 57.05 -24.09 17.24
CA SER A 88 57.25 -24.07 15.78
C SER A 88 55.95 -23.80 15.03
N THR A 89 56.04 -23.01 13.96
CA THR A 89 54.92 -22.80 13.02
C THR A 89 54.90 -23.95 12.02
N LEU A 90 53.75 -24.60 11.89
CA LEU A 90 53.55 -25.69 10.93
C LEU A 90 53.06 -25.14 9.58
N ASP A 91 53.24 -25.91 8.51
CA ASP A 91 52.91 -25.49 7.13
C ASP A 91 51.42 -25.15 7.00
N HIS A 92 51.13 -24.01 6.37
CA HIS A 92 49.77 -23.57 6.02
C HIS A 92 49.02 -24.56 5.13
N LEU A 93 49.71 -25.45 4.40
CA LEU A 93 49.08 -26.50 3.60
C LEU A 93 48.39 -27.59 4.45
N ILE A 94 48.71 -27.68 5.75
CA ILE A 94 48.06 -28.61 6.67
C ILE A 94 46.60 -28.23 6.88
N TYR A 95 46.30 -26.93 7.03
CA TYR A 95 44.92 -26.44 7.01
C TYR A 95 44.80 -25.23 6.07
N PRO A 96 44.18 -25.39 4.88
CA PRO A 96 44.02 -24.30 3.93
C PRO A 96 43.13 -23.19 4.47
N ASP A 97 43.12 -22.05 3.77
CA ASP A 97 42.36 -20.86 4.17
C ASP A 97 40.87 -21.21 4.42
N PRO A 98 40.32 -20.83 5.59
CA PRO A 98 38.94 -21.15 5.96
C PRO A 98 37.91 -20.61 4.97
N THR A 99 36.87 -21.41 4.73
CA THR A 99 35.71 -20.98 3.94
C THR A 99 34.83 -20.06 4.78
N ILE A 100 34.46 -18.91 4.23
CA ILE A 100 33.58 -17.95 4.91
C ILE A 100 32.15 -18.18 4.43
N PHE A 101 31.20 -18.31 5.35
CA PHE A 101 29.79 -18.43 5.00
C PHE A 101 28.92 -17.71 6.02
N ARG A 102 27.80 -17.17 5.53
CA ARG A 102 26.75 -16.55 6.33
C ARG A 102 25.63 -17.55 6.50
N LEU A 103 25.10 -17.67 7.72
CA LEU A 103 23.80 -18.31 7.90
C LEU A 103 22.73 -17.23 7.63
N PRO A 104 21.96 -17.32 6.52
CA PRO A 104 20.80 -16.46 6.30
C PRO A 104 19.69 -16.79 7.32
N ASP A 105 18.74 -15.87 7.45
CA ASP A 105 17.52 -16.15 8.22
C ASP A 105 16.86 -17.43 7.68
N THR A 106 16.25 -18.21 8.57
CA THR A 106 15.32 -19.26 8.14
C THR A 106 14.21 -18.60 7.34
N GLU A 107 14.04 -19.02 6.09
CA GLU A 107 13.10 -18.49 5.07
C GLU A 107 11.84 -17.86 5.66
N GLU A 108 11.83 -16.53 5.77
CA GLU A 108 10.64 -15.72 5.99
C GLU A 108 10.93 -14.32 5.44
N ALA A 109 9.94 -13.75 4.75
CA ALA A 109 10.01 -12.50 4.01
C ALA A 109 10.73 -11.39 4.78
N VAL A 110 11.66 -10.72 4.11
CA VAL A 110 12.25 -9.46 4.57
C VAL A 110 11.14 -8.41 4.57
N HIS A 111 10.39 -8.35 5.67
CA HIS A 111 9.57 -7.19 6.00
C HIS A 111 10.54 -6.07 6.37
N TYR A 112 10.65 -5.07 5.50
CA TYR A 112 11.29 -3.80 5.78
C TYR A 112 10.51 -3.09 6.89
N ALA A 113 10.83 -3.39 8.14
CA ALA A 113 10.45 -2.57 9.28
C ALA A 113 11.37 -1.35 9.31
N SER A 114 10.98 -0.27 8.63
CA SER A 114 11.60 1.03 8.85
C SER A 114 11.15 1.55 10.22
N ALA A 115 12.12 1.90 11.06
CA ALA A 115 11.90 2.42 12.39
C ALA A 115 11.48 3.89 12.33
N ALA A 116 10.27 4.18 11.86
CA ALA A 116 9.56 5.45 12.08
C ALA A 116 8.13 5.43 11.49
N VAL A 117 7.23 4.53 11.94
CA VAL A 117 5.80 4.62 11.61
C VAL A 117 4.95 4.27 12.83
N VAL A 118 3.89 5.05 13.04
CA VAL A 118 2.85 4.89 14.06
C VAL A 118 2.37 3.42 14.11
N HIS A 119 2.27 2.86 15.32
CA HIS A 119 1.90 1.46 15.59
C HIS A 119 0.70 0.99 14.72
N HIS A 120 0.98 0.23 13.67
CA HIS A 120 -0.04 -0.45 12.86
C HIS A 120 0.01 -1.96 13.12
N ALA A 121 -0.79 -2.43 14.08
CA ALA A 121 -0.97 -3.87 14.30
C ALA A 121 -1.78 -4.48 13.14
N THR A 122 -1.34 -5.62 12.61
CA THR A 122 -2.05 -6.32 11.53
C THR A 122 -2.64 -7.62 12.08
N ARG A 123 -3.95 -7.79 11.96
CA ARG A 123 -4.65 -9.03 12.31
C ARG A 123 -4.57 -9.99 11.12
N LYS A 124 -4.21 -11.24 11.41
CA LYS A 124 -3.98 -12.29 10.41
C LYS A 124 -4.82 -13.52 10.73
N ASP A 125 -5.08 -14.34 9.71
CA ASP A 125 -5.67 -15.66 9.92
C ASP A 125 -4.72 -16.51 10.76
N ILE A 126 -5.23 -17.18 11.81
CA ILE A 126 -4.45 -18.06 12.69
C ILE A 126 -3.62 -19.11 11.92
N SER A 127 -4.07 -19.54 10.74
CA SER A 127 -3.39 -20.53 9.90
C SER A 127 -2.14 -19.97 9.22
N THR A 128 -2.04 -18.64 9.10
CA THR A 128 -0.94 -17.94 8.43
C THR A 128 0.10 -17.36 9.40
N LEU A 129 -0.15 -17.44 10.71
CA LEU A 129 0.79 -16.93 11.72
C LEU A 129 2.12 -17.69 11.71
N THR A 130 3.21 -16.93 11.76
CA THR A 130 4.55 -17.50 11.91
C THR A 130 4.75 -18.07 13.31
N GLN A 131 5.73 -18.96 13.49
CA GLN A 131 6.00 -19.53 14.82
C GLN A 131 6.44 -18.44 15.82
N THR A 132 7.12 -17.40 15.34
CA THR A 132 7.54 -16.24 16.15
C THR A 132 6.34 -15.41 16.60
N GLU A 133 5.40 -15.15 15.69
CA GLU A 133 4.15 -14.44 16.00
C GLU A 133 3.31 -15.23 17.01
N LYS A 134 3.16 -16.54 16.82
CA LYS A 134 2.46 -17.43 17.77
C LYS A 134 3.07 -17.37 19.16
N GLN A 135 4.40 -17.50 19.26
CA GLN A 135 5.09 -17.45 20.55
C GLN A 135 4.96 -16.08 21.21
N SER A 136 5.07 -14.99 20.43
CA SER A 136 4.88 -13.63 20.94
C SER A 136 3.48 -13.43 21.52
N LEU A 137 2.43 -13.91 20.84
CA LEU A 137 1.06 -13.87 21.35
C LEU A 137 0.88 -14.73 22.60
N PHE A 138 1.51 -15.91 22.65
CA PHE A 138 1.44 -16.80 23.81
C PHE A 138 2.10 -16.19 25.05
N ASP A 139 3.31 -15.64 24.89
CA ASP A 139 4.05 -14.99 25.97
C ASP A 139 3.29 -13.74 26.45
N ALA A 140 2.75 -12.94 25.53
CA ALA A 140 1.99 -11.74 25.85
C ALA A 140 0.68 -12.05 26.57
N LEU A 141 -0.09 -13.05 26.12
CA LEU A 141 -1.33 -13.46 26.81
C LEU A 141 -1.01 -14.01 28.20
N THR A 142 0.02 -14.85 28.34
CA THR A 142 0.42 -15.39 29.65
C THR A 142 0.81 -14.26 30.62
N ALA A 143 1.53 -13.24 30.15
CA ALA A 143 1.87 -12.07 30.95
C ALA A 143 0.64 -11.22 31.30
N PHE A 144 -0.29 -11.08 30.35
CA PHE A 144 -1.52 -10.31 30.54
C PHE A 144 -2.51 -10.99 31.51
N GLU A 145 -2.59 -12.32 31.50
CA GLU A 145 -3.36 -13.10 32.48
C GLU A 145 -2.74 -13.06 33.88
N ALA A 146 -1.41 -12.93 33.97
CA ALA A 146 -0.70 -12.79 35.23
C ALA A 146 -0.80 -11.39 35.85
N ASP A 147 -1.21 -10.37 35.08
CA ASP A 147 -1.43 -9.02 35.59
C ASP A 147 -2.71 -8.97 36.44
N THR A 148 -2.55 -8.66 37.73
CA THR A 148 -3.65 -8.55 38.70
C THR A 148 -4.14 -7.12 38.90
N THR A 149 -3.61 -6.15 38.14
CA THR A 149 -4.02 -4.74 38.22
C THR A 149 -5.34 -4.49 37.48
N ASP A 150 -5.81 -3.24 37.51
CA ASP A 150 -6.93 -2.76 36.70
C ASP A 150 -6.63 -2.74 35.19
N LYS A 151 -5.44 -3.17 34.78
CA LYS A 151 -5.04 -3.36 33.38
C LYS A 151 -4.89 -4.82 33.00
N GLY A 152 -5.20 -5.75 33.90
CA GLY A 152 -5.08 -7.18 33.69
C GLY A 152 -6.26 -7.82 32.96
N TYR A 153 -6.06 -9.04 32.47
CA TYR A 153 -7.05 -9.76 31.64
C TYR A 153 -8.40 -9.93 32.36
N GLN A 154 -8.38 -10.23 33.66
CA GLN A 154 -9.60 -10.41 34.45
C GLN A 154 -10.44 -9.12 34.56
N HIS A 155 -9.78 -7.96 34.62
CA HIS A 155 -10.47 -6.68 34.63
C HIS A 155 -11.08 -6.40 33.26
N LEU A 156 -10.34 -6.63 32.18
CA LEU A 156 -10.87 -6.45 30.83
C LEU A 156 -12.04 -7.42 30.54
N ALA A 157 -11.94 -8.68 30.95
CA ALA A 157 -13.01 -9.68 30.82
C ALA A 157 -14.32 -9.23 31.50
N SER A 158 -14.21 -8.53 32.64
CA SER A 158 -15.38 -8.00 33.37
C SER A 158 -16.18 -6.93 32.61
N PHE A 159 -15.60 -6.31 31.57
CA PHE A 159 -16.32 -5.33 30.76
C PHE A 159 -17.46 -6.00 30.00
N HIS A 160 -17.35 -7.27 29.64
CA HIS A 160 -18.39 -7.94 28.85
C HIS A 160 -19.65 -8.20 29.68
N GLY A 161 -19.52 -9.03 30.72
CA GLY A 161 -20.64 -9.62 31.43
C GLY A 161 -20.52 -9.52 32.94
N ALA A 162 -20.08 -10.61 33.58
CA ALA A 162 -19.87 -10.66 35.02
C ALA A 162 -18.43 -10.31 35.40
N PRO A 163 -18.20 -9.63 36.54
CA PRO A 163 -19.20 -8.97 37.38
C PRO A 163 -19.85 -7.76 36.67
N ALA A 164 -21.19 -7.68 36.73
CA ALA A 164 -21.92 -6.59 36.08
C ALA A 164 -21.54 -5.22 36.66
N MET A 165 -21.17 -4.29 35.78
CA MET A 165 -20.67 -2.96 36.17
C MET A 165 -21.37 -1.80 35.48
N CYS A 166 -22.29 -2.07 34.54
CA CYS A 166 -23.05 -1.04 33.84
C CYS A 166 -24.39 -0.78 34.51
N LYS A 167 -24.87 0.46 34.42
CA LYS A 167 -26.18 0.86 34.95
C LYS A 167 -27.13 1.06 33.79
N SER A 168 -28.35 0.57 33.94
CA SER A 168 -29.44 0.83 32.99
C SER A 168 -30.48 1.71 33.67
N HIS A 169 -31.09 2.62 32.92
CA HIS A 169 -32.22 3.42 33.42
C HIS A 169 -33.45 2.58 33.76
N HIS A 170 -33.53 1.35 33.23
CA HIS A 170 -34.65 0.43 33.44
C HIS A 170 -34.48 -0.50 34.64
N TYR A 171 -33.28 -0.59 35.22
CA TYR A 171 -32.96 -1.54 36.28
C TYR A 171 -32.27 -0.87 37.45
N SER A 172 -32.69 -1.22 38.67
CA SER A 172 -32.04 -0.75 39.91
C SER A 172 -30.72 -1.47 40.21
N HIS A 173 -30.46 -2.60 39.56
CA HIS A 173 -29.24 -3.40 39.69
C HIS A 173 -28.30 -3.19 38.50
N ALA A 174 -27.04 -3.57 38.66
CA ALA A 174 -26.05 -3.50 37.59
C ALA A 174 -26.32 -4.57 36.53
N VAL A 175 -26.10 -4.22 35.26
CA VAL A 175 -26.26 -5.08 34.08
C VAL A 175 -24.91 -5.28 33.38
N ALA A 176 -24.84 -6.28 32.51
CA ALA A 176 -23.72 -6.48 31.60
C ALA A 176 -23.54 -5.24 30.71
N CYS A 177 -22.28 -4.86 30.42
CA CYS A 177 -22.04 -3.69 29.56
C CYS A 177 -22.08 -4.02 28.07
N CYS A 178 -21.84 -5.29 27.70
CA CYS A 178 -21.92 -5.71 26.31
C CYS A 178 -23.30 -5.37 25.73
N GLN A 179 -23.30 -4.78 24.54
CA GLN A 179 -24.53 -4.44 23.83
C GLN A 179 -24.84 -5.55 22.85
N HIS A 180 -25.99 -6.19 23.03
CA HIS A 180 -26.53 -7.26 22.19
C HIS A 180 -27.99 -6.93 21.87
N GLY A 181 -28.48 -7.36 20.70
CA GLY A 181 -29.80 -7.05 20.18
C GLY A 181 -29.98 -5.57 19.82
N MET A 182 -28.89 -4.88 19.51
CA MET A 182 -28.83 -3.44 19.38
C MET A 182 -27.87 -3.05 18.26
N VAL A 183 -28.20 -2.02 17.48
CA VAL A 183 -27.35 -1.54 16.36
C VAL A 183 -25.91 -1.14 16.75
N THR A 184 -25.65 -0.96 18.04
CA THR A 184 -24.34 -0.65 18.60
C THR A 184 -23.52 -1.90 18.98
N PHE A 185 -24.08 -3.11 18.86
CA PHE A 185 -23.41 -4.41 19.04
C PHE A 185 -22.04 -4.50 18.36
N PRO A 186 -21.90 -4.28 17.03
CA PRO A 186 -20.61 -4.45 16.37
C PRO A 186 -19.60 -3.37 16.82
N HIS A 187 -20.10 -2.20 17.23
CA HIS A 187 -19.26 -1.12 17.73
C HIS A 187 -18.67 -1.47 19.09
N TRP A 188 -19.50 -1.93 20.03
CA TRP A 188 -19.07 -2.34 21.37
C TRP A 188 -18.01 -3.44 21.30
N HIS A 189 -18.22 -4.44 20.44
CA HIS A 189 -17.28 -5.55 20.30
C HIS A 189 -15.99 -5.17 19.55
N ARG A 190 -16.06 -4.27 18.56
CA ARG A 190 -14.86 -3.74 17.87
C ARG A 190 -13.92 -3.01 18.83
N ILE A 191 -14.45 -2.07 19.62
CA ILE A 191 -13.64 -1.33 20.59
C ILE A 191 -13.12 -2.25 21.70
N TYR A 192 -13.90 -3.26 22.09
CA TYR A 192 -13.48 -4.25 23.06
C TYR A 192 -12.29 -5.10 22.57
N ALA A 193 -12.36 -5.59 21.34
CA ALA A 193 -11.25 -6.30 20.70
C ALA A 193 -10.01 -5.41 20.53
N ALA A 194 -10.19 -4.13 20.21
CA ALA A 194 -9.09 -3.17 20.12
C ALA A 194 -8.40 -2.94 21.46
N GLN A 195 -9.15 -2.88 22.58
CA GLN A 195 -8.55 -2.75 23.91
C GLN A 195 -7.78 -4.00 24.34
N PHE A 196 -8.28 -5.19 23.98
CA PHE A 196 -7.56 -6.45 24.20
C PHE A 196 -6.26 -6.48 23.38
N GLU A 197 -6.32 -6.05 22.12
CA GLU A 197 -5.15 -5.95 21.23
C GLU A 197 -4.08 -4.99 21.77
N ASP A 198 -4.47 -3.78 22.20
CA ASP A 198 -3.53 -2.83 22.78
C ASP A 198 -2.91 -3.37 24.09
N SER A 199 -3.69 -4.11 24.88
CA SER A 199 -3.20 -4.79 26.08
C SER A 199 -2.19 -5.88 25.74
N LEU A 200 -2.43 -6.71 24.72
CA LEU A 200 -1.45 -7.70 24.26
C LEU A 200 -0.15 -7.03 23.77
N ILE A 201 -0.26 -5.94 23.01
CA ILE A 201 0.91 -5.21 22.50
C ILE A 201 1.73 -4.62 23.66
N LYS A 202 1.07 -4.04 24.67
CA LYS A 202 1.72 -3.58 25.92
C LYS A 202 2.44 -4.69 26.68
N HIS A 203 1.95 -5.93 26.55
CA HIS A 203 2.56 -7.14 27.13
C HIS A 203 3.53 -7.85 26.19
N GLY A 204 3.92 -7.22 25.07
CA GLY A 204 5.00 -7.70 24.19
C GLY A 204 4.55 -8.47 22.94
N ALA A 205 3.27 -8.43 22.58
CA ALA A 205 2.81 -8.95 21.30
C ALA A 205 3.37 -8.13 20.14
N THR A 206 3.93 -8.82 19.12
CA THR A 206 4.48 -8.19 17.91
C THR A 206 3.49 -8.08 16.76
N THR A 207 2.29 -8.66 16.92
CA THR A 207 1.24 -8.71 15.90
C THR A 207 -0.13 -8.48 16.54
N GLY A 208 -1.14 -8.20 15.71
CA GLY A 208 -2.51 -8.00 16.17
C GLY A 208 -3.18 -9.31 16.61
N VAL A 209 -4.37 -9.19 17.19
CA VAL A 209 -5.18 -10.33 17.61
C VAL A 209 -5.54 -11.14 16.36
N PRO A 210 -5.16 -12.42 16.27
CA PRO A 210 -5.44 -13.19 15.07
C PRO A 210 -6.93 -13.52 14.99
N TYR A 211 -7.40 -13.79 13.78
CA TYR A 211 -8.78 -14.19 13.53
C TYR A 211 -8.86 -15.66 13.12
N PHE A 212 -9.93 -16.34 13.54
CA PHE A 212 -10.26 -17.69 13.08
C PHE A 212 -11.45 -17.63 12.14
N ASP A 213 -11.19 -17.92 10.86
CA ASP A 213 -12.24 -17.99 9.84
C ASP A 213 -13.06 -19.27 9.98
N TRP A 214 -14.08 -19.23 10.82
CA TRP A 214 -15.04 -20.31 11.04
C TRP A 214 -16.04 -20.49 9.89
N THR A 215 -16.02 -19.64 8.86
CA THR A 215 -16.84 -19.86 7.65
C THR A 215 -16.22 -20.89 6.71
N LYS A 216 -14.94 -21.21 6.88
CA LYS A 216 -14.29 -22.36 6.23
C LYS A 216 -14.70 -23.65 6.94
N SER A 217 -14.81 -24.75 6.21
CA SER A 217 -15.09 -26.05 6.83
C SER A 217 -13.95 -26.46 7.78
N PHE A 218 -14.31 -26.78 9.03
CA PHE A 218 -13.39 -27.30 10.04
C PHE A 218 -14.03 -28.47 10.79
N LYS A 219 -13.21 -29.47 11.17
CA LYS A 219 -13.67 -30.66 11.94
C LYS A 219 -13.40 -30.58 13.44
N SER A 220 -12.49 -29.69 13.82
CA SER A 220 -12.07 -29.47 15.20
C SER A 220 -11.53 -28.05 15.33
N LEU A 221 -11.50 -27.54 16.57
CA LEU A 221 -10.84 -26.28 16.83
C LEU A 221 -9.33 -26.37 16.48
N PRO A 222 -8.73 -25.28 15.98
CA PRO A 222 -7.31 -25.21 15.64
C PRO A 222 -6.38 -25.49 16.84
N ASP A 223 -5.21 -26.06 16.59
CA ASP A 223 -4.17 -26.29 17.62
C ASP A 223 -3.77 -25.00 18.38
N PHE A 224 -3.89 -23.85 17.73
CA PHE A 224 -3.62 -22.54 18.33
C PHE A 224 -4.48 -22.27 19.57
N VAL A 225 -5.71 -22.81 19.62
CA VAL A 225 -6.66 -22.61 20.72
C VAL A 225 -6.94 -23.91 21.49
N THR A 226 -6.08 -24.91 21.39
CA THR A 226 -6.23 -26.18 22.12
C THR A 226 -4.91 -26.63 22.75
N GLY A 227 -4.92 -27.75 23.47
CA GLY A 227 -3.70 -28.35 24.02
C GLY A 227 -3.03 -27.47 25.10
N LYS A 228 -1.72 -27.24 24.95
CA LYS A 228 -0.90 -26.46 25.90
C LYS A 228 -0.84 -24.95 25.58
N SER A 229 -1.70 -24.46 24.69
CA SER A 229 -1.78 -23.04 24.36
C SER A 229 -2.36 -22.23 25.52
N PRO A 230 -1.87 -21.01 25.80
CA PRO A 230 -2.57 -20.10 26.72
C PRO A 230 -3.95 -19.68 26.18
N PHE A 231 -4.20 -19.85 24.88
CA PHE A 231 -5.54 -19.67 24.30
C PHE A 231 -6.42 -20.93 24.40
N ALA A 232 -5.97 -22.00 25.09
CA ALA A 232 -6.74 -23.24 25.20
C ALA A 232 -7.93 -23.16 26.16
N GLY A 233 -7.90 -22.23 27.10
CA GLY A 233 -8.97 -21.99 28.07
C GLY A 233 -8.59 -20.81 28.96
N GLY A 234 -9.53 -20.37 29.79
CA GLY A 234 -9.31 -19.26 30.72
C GLY A 234 -9.88 -19.56 32.10
N LYS A 235 -9.82 -18.58 33.00
CA LYS A 235 -10.27 -18.71 34.39
C LYS A 235 -11.18 -17.58 34.79
N VAL A 236 -12.19 -17.88 35.59
CA VAL A 236 -13.04 -16.90 36.25
C VAL A 236 -12.52 -16.72 37.68
N ALA A 237 -11.61 -15.75 37.88
CA ALA A 237 -10.82 -15.67 39.12
C ALA A 237 -11.67 -15.43 40.37
N PHE A 238 -12.77 -14.68 40.26
CA PHE A 238 -13.65 -14.37 41.40
C PHE A 238 -14.52 -15.56 41.85
N GLU A 239 -14.78 -16.52 40.95
CA GLU A 239 -15.50 -17.77 41.26
C GLU A 239 -14.55 -18.98 41.44
N LYS A 240 -13.27 -18.83 41.09
CA LYS A 240 -12.23 -19.88 41.15
C LYS A 240 -12.57 -21.12 40.33
N VAL A 241 -13.14 -20.90 39.14
CA VAL A 241 -13.50 -21.95 38.17
C VAL A 241 -12.77 -21.73 36.85
N ASP A 242 -12.45 -22.83 36.17
CA ASP A 242 -11.87 -22.79 34.83
C ASP A 242 -13.00 -22.75 33.78
N MET A 243 -12.74 -22.15 32.62
CA MET A 243 -13.69 -22.10 31.51
C MET A 243 -13.76 -23.46 30.79
N GLU A 244 -14.95 -23.81 30.29
CA GLU A 244 -15.24 -25.06 29.60
C GLU A 244 -15.60 -24.85 28.13
N ARG A 245 -15.23 -25.82 27.29
CA ARG A 245 -15.64 -25.93 25.88
C ARG A 245 -16.04 -27.38 25.58
N ASP A 246 -17.34 -27.67 25.56
CA ASP A 246 -17.82 -29.06 25.36
C ASP A 246 -18.19 -29.38 23.89
N MET A 247 -18.46 -28.34 23.09
CA MET A 247 -18.89 -28.43 21.69
C MET A 247 -20.03 -29.43 21.41
N LEU A 248 -20.90 -29.70 22.39
CA LEU A 248 -22.00 -30.65 22.24
C LEU A 248 -23.09 -30.12 21.31
N ILE A 249 -23.47 -28.85 21.46
CA ILE A 249 -24.43 -28.18 20.58
C ILE A 249 -23.96 -28.21 19.12
N TRP A 250 -22.65 -28.09 18.85
CA TRP A 250 -22.10 -28.28 17.50
C TRP A 250 -22.46 -29.66 16.95
N LYS A 251 -22.17 -30.73 17.69
CA LYS A 251 -22.43 -32.12 17.25
C LYS A 251 -23.92 -32.44 17.12
N GLU A 252 -24.75 -31.90 18.00
CA GLU A 252 -26.20 -32.10 18.00
C GLU A 252 -26.86 -31.42 16.79
N THR A 253 -26.33 -30.25 16.39
CA THR A 253 -26.82 -29.51 15.23
C THR A 253 -26.16 -29.95 13.91
N GLU A 254 -25.00 -30.62 13.96
CA GLU A 254 -24.28 -31.17 12.79
C GLU A 254 -25.08 -32.27 12.05
N GLN A 255 -26.02 -32.95 12.73
CA GLN A 255 -26.91 -33.94 12.10
C GLN A 255 -28.01 -33.34 11.20
N PHE A 256 -28.28 -32.02 11.29
CA PHE A 256 -29.44 -31.39 10.65
C PHE A 256 -29.11 -30.46 9.47
N HIS A 257 -27.83 -30.32 9.07
CA HIS A 257 -27.42 -29.30 8.09
C HIS A 257 -26.40 -29.78 7.04
N ASP A 258 -26.63 -29.34 5.80
CA ASP A 258 -25.57 -29.18 4.79
C ASP A 258 -24.44 -28.31 5.39
N GLN A 259 -23.19 -28.62 5.04
CA GLN A 259 -21.95 -28.16 5.70
C GLN A 259 -21.66 -26.63 5.71
N ASN A 260 -22.65 -25.75 5.46
CA ASN A 260 -22.47 -24.33 5.14
C ASN A 260 -23.28 -23.32 5.98
N TYR A 261 -23.96 -23.68 7.07
CA TYR A 261 -24.80 -22.75 7.87
C TYR A 261 -24.12 -21.40 8.18
N LEU A 262 -22.91 -21.45 8.74
CA LEU A 262 -22.13 -20.27 9.10
C LEU A 262 -21.76 -19.42 7.88
N TYR A 263 -21.38 -20.08 6.78
CA TYR A 263 -21.04 -19.43 5.53
C TYR A 263 -22.26 -18.74 4.89
N ASP A 264 -23.40 -19.43 4.80
CA ASP A 264 -24.60 -18.92 4.17
C ASP A 264 -25.22 -17.76 4.93
N ASN A 265 -25.21 -17.79 6.27
CA ASN A 265 -25.68 -16.67 7.08
C ASN A 265 -24.74 -15.45 6.99
N VAL A 266 -23.42 -15.66 6.91
CA VAL A 266 -22.49 -14.54 6.63
C VAL A 266 -22.74 -13.96 5.24
N LEU A 267 -22.97 -14.78 4.21
CA LEU A 267 -23.32 -14.28 2.89
C LEU A 267 -24.61 -13.45 2.92
N LEU A 268 -25.65 -13.93 3.63
CA LEU A 268 -26.91 -13.20 3.78
C LEU A 268 -26.70 -11.85 4.49
N ALA A 269 -25.84 -11.78 5.49
CA ALA A 269 -25.43 -10.51 6.09
C ALA A 269 -24.72 -9.60 5.08
N LEU A 270 -23.74 -10.12 4.32
CA LEU A 270 -22.97 -9.34 3.33
C LEU A 270 -23.82 -8.88 2.12
N GLU A 271 -24.96 -9.51 1.86
CA GLU A 271 -25.97 -9.09 0.89
C GLU A 271 -26.74 -7.83 1.34
N ALA A 272 -26.74 -7.50 2.63
CA ALA A 272 -27.50 -6.38 3.18
C ALA A 272 -26.93 -5.02 2.74
N ASP A 273 -27.83 -4.18 2.23
CA ASP A 273 -27.51 -2.90 1.60
C ASP A 273 -27.36 -1.74 2.60
N ASN A 274 -27.91 -1.87 3.81
CA ASN A 274 -27.81 -0.90 4.88
C ASN A 274 -27.30 -1.57 6.15
N PHE A 275 -26.74 -0.74 7.03
CA PHE A 275 -26.07 -1.22 8.24
C PHE A 275 -26.99 -1.98 9.20
N CYS A 276 -28.28 -1.62 9.27
CA CYS A 276 -29.22 -2.14 10.25
C CYS A 276 -29.64 -3.57 9.90
N ASP A 277 -29.93 -3.80 8.63
CA ASP A 277 -30.23 -5.14 8.12
C ASP A 277 -28.99 -6.04 8.19
N PHE A 278 -27.81 -5.47 7.92
CA PHE A 278 -26.53 -6.16 8.09
C PHE A 278 -26.34 -6.59 9.55
N GLU A 279 -26.51 -5.68 10.49
CA GLU A 279 -26.19 -5.87 11.90
C GLU A 279 -27.01 -7.01 12.53
N ILE A 280 -28.30 -7.11 12.23
CA ILE A 280 -29.16 -8.19 12.76
C ILE A 280 -28.68 -9.56 12.26
N GLN A 281 -28.45 -9.70 10.95
CA GLN A 281 -27.96 -10.95 10.37
C GLN A 281 -26.57 -11.32 10.92
N PHE A 282 -25.73 -10.30 11.06
CA PHE A 282 -24.37 -10.40 11.54
C PHE A 282 -24.28 -10.80 13.01
N GLU A 283 -25.11 -10.25 13.90
CA GLU A 283 -25.18 -10.63 15.31
C GLU A 283 -25.69 -12.07 15.47
N MET A 284 -26.69 -12.47 14.70
CA MET A 284 -27.26 -13.81 14.79
C MET A 284 -26.25 -14.91 14.41
N VAL A 285 -25.46 -14.70 13.36
CA VAL A 285 -24.40 -15.67 13.01
C VAL A 285 -23.23 -15.64 13.99
N HIS A 286 -22.96 -14.49 14.60
CA HIS A 286 -22.01 -14.38 15.71
C HIS A 286 -22.43 -15.26 16.91
N ASN A 287 -23.72 -15.24 17.27
CA ASN A 287 -24.26 -16.01 18.41
C ASN A 287 -24.11 -17.53 18.22
N ALA A 288 -24.18 -17.99 16.97
CA ALA A 288 -24.02 -19.41 16.66
C ALA A 288 -22.67 -19.95 17.12
N PHE A 289 -21.57 -19.23 16.85
CA PHE A 289 -20.23 -19.67 17.25
C PHE A 289 -20.07 -19.71 18.77
N HIS A 290 -20.66 -18.76 19.49
CA HIS A 290 -20.69 -18.77 20.96
C HIS A 290 -21.36 -20.05 21.51
N ALA A 291 -22.57 -20.35 21.02
CA ALA A 291 -23.32 -21.53 21.44
C ALA A 291 -22.61 -22.83 21.04
N MET A 292 -22.06 -22.90 19.82
CA MET A 292 -21.36 -24.07 19.30
C MET A 292 -20.08 -24.39 20.07
N VAL A 293 -19.29 -23.38 20.47
CA VAL A 293 -18.05 -23.60 21.23
C VAL A 293 -18.32 -23.87 22.71
N GLY A 294 -19.26 -23.14 23.31
CA GLY A 294 -19.52 -23.24 24.75
C GLY A 294 -20.43 -24.38 25.15
N GLY A 295 -21.35 -24.77 24.27
CA GLY A 295 -22.34 -25.82 24.50
C GLY A 295 -23.15 -25.63 25.78
N HIS A 296 -23.31 -26.70 26.57
CA HIS A 296 -24.20 -26.72 27.73
C HIS A 296 -23.55 -26.22 29.02
N ALA A 297 -22.23 -26.06 29.03
CA ALA A 297 -21.50 -25.61 30.21
C ALA A 297 -21.84 -24.16 30.60
N LYS A 298 -22.03 -23.91 31.90
CA LYS A 298 -22.34 -22.56 32.43
C LYS A 298 -21.17 -21.60 32.27
N HIS A 299 -19.95 -22.04 32.61
CA HIS A 299 -18.73 -21.24 32.52
C HIS A 299 -18.08 -21.42 31.14
N SER A 300 -18.75 -20.95 30.09
CA SER A 300 -18.33 -21.20 28.71
C SER A 300 -18.58 -20.01 27.78
N MET A 301 -18.10 -20.13 26.53
CA MET A 301 -18.42 -19.20 25.43
C MET A 301 -19.91 -19.05 25.17
N GLY A 302 -20.74 -20.03 25.53
CA GLY A 302 -22.18 -20.03 25.27
C GLY A 302 -22.97 -19.18 26.28
N HIS A 303 -22.32 -18.73 27.36
CA HIS A 303 -22.98 -17.96 28.42
C HIS A 303 -22.49 -16.50 28.42
N LEU A 304 -23.42 -15.56 28.25
CA LEU A 304 -23.12 -14.12 28.13
C LEU A 304 -22.21 -13.59 29.24
N HIS A 305 -22.39 -14.07 30.48
CA HIS A 305 -21.67 -13.53 31.63
C HIS A 305 -20.19 -13.91 31.63
N TYR A 306 -19.85 -15.08 31.09
CA TYR A 306 -18.52 -15.68 31.24
C TYR A 306 -17.74 -15.75 29.93
N ALA A 307 -18.38 -15.59 28.77
CA ALA A 307 -17.76 -15.79 27.46
C ALA A 307 -16.41 -15.07 27.28
N ALA A 308 -16.28 -13.82 27.74
CA ALA A 308 -15.05 -13.04 27.59
C ALA A 308 -13.86 -13.51 28.45
N TYR A 309 -14.08 -14.42 29.41
CA TYR A 309 -13.00 -15.04 30.18
C TYR A 309 -12.30 -16.16 29.42
N ASP A 310 -12.85 -16.60 28.28
CA ASP A 310 -12.19 -17.53 27.39
C ASP A 310 -11.42 -16.76 26.30
N PRO A 311 -10.08 -16.92 26.17
CA PRO A 311 -9.31 -16.19 25.17
C PRO A 311 -9.74 -16.42 23.71
N ILE A 312 -10.44 -17.52 23.38
CA ILE A 312 -10.99 -17.72 22.03
C ILE A 312 -12.05 -16.67 21.68
N PHE A 313 -12.67 -16.04 22.69
CA PHE A 313 -13.57 -14.90 22.52
C PHE A 313 -12.95 -13.84 21.62
N PHE A 314 -11.71 -13.44 21.87
CA PHE A 314 -11.08 -12.35 21.12
C PHE A 314 -10.65 -12.77 19.71
N ILE A 315 -10.38 -14.06 19.50
CA ILE A 315 -10.09 -14.62 18.17
C ILE A 315 -11.36 -14.65 17.32
N HIS A 316 -12.48 -15.07 17.92
CA HIS A 316 -13.82 -15.00 17.31
C HIS A 316 -14.18 -13.56 16.98
N HIS A 317 -14.03 -12.65 17.93
CA HIS A 317 -14.37 -11.23 17.74
C HIS A 317 -13.44 -10.51 16.75
N SER A 318 -12.18 -10.95 16.62
CA SER A 318 -11.29 -10.50 15.55
C SER A 318 -11.84 -10.87 14.17
N PHE A 319 -12.42 -12.07 14.02
CA PHE A 319 -13.03 -12.50 12.76
C PHE A 319 -14.40 -11.83 12.50
N VAL A 320 -15.22 -11.68 13.54
CA VAL A 320 -16.50 -10.95 13.48
C VAL A 320 -16.23 -9.51 13.02
N ASP A 321 -15.27 -8.84 13.63
CA ASP A 321 -14.86 -7.50 13.22
C ASP A 321 -14.29 -7.46 11.79
N ARG A 322 -13.58 -8.52 11.36
CA ARG A 322 -13.14 -8.66 9.96
C ARG A 322 -14.30 -8.75 8.99
N ILE A 323 -15.35 -9.52 9.29
CA ILE A 323 -16.56 -9.61 8.46
C ILE A 323 -17.21 -8.22 8.36
N TRP A 324 -17.28 -7.46 9.45
CA TRP A 324 -17.78 -6.09 9.39
C TRP A 324 -16.89 -5.19 8.52
N ALA A 325 -15.56 -5.31 8.60
CA ALA A 325 -14.64 -4.59 7.72
C ALA A 325 -14.80 -4.99 6.24
N ILE A 326 -15.10 -6.26 5.93
CA ILE A 326 -15.44 -6.74 4.58
C ILE A 326 -16.75 -6.10 4.12
N TRP A 327 -17.79 -6.06 4.96
CA TRP A 327 -19.03 -5.36 4.65
C TRP A 327 -18.77 -3.88 4.36
N GLN A 328 -17.99 -3.17 5.17
CA GLN A 328 -17.63 -1.77 4.91
C GLN A 328 -16.91 -1.59 3.57
N ALA A 329 -16.03 -2.52 3.19
CA ALA A 329 -15.36 -2.50 1.90
C ALA A 329 -16.32 -2.79 0.73
N LEU A 330 -17.27 -3.73 0.89
CA LEU A 330 -18.35 -3.97 -0.08
C LEU A 330 -19.22 -2.72 -0.24
N GLN A 331 -19.63 -2.08 0.85
CA GLN A 331 -20.43 -0.86 0.80
C GLN A 331 -19.68 0.28 0.12
N LYS A 332 -18.37 0.43 0.39
CA LYS A 332 -17.51 1.36 -0.34
C LYS A 332 -17.50 1.06 -1.84
N HIS A 333 -17.36 -0.21 -2.22
CA HIS A 333 -17.43 -0.66 -3.62
C HIS A 333 -18.81 -0.40 -4.26
N ARG A 334 -19.89 -0.57 -3.50
CA ARG A 334 -21.28 -0.32 -3.92
C ARG A 334 -21.67 1.17 -3.93
N HIS A 335 -20.75 2.07 -3.61
CA HIS A 335 -21.02 3.50 -3.42
C HIS A 335 -22.11 3.80 -2.37
N LYS A 336 -22.16 2.99 -1.31
CA LYS A 336 -23.11 3.13 -0.20
C LYS A 336 -22.41 3.62 1.07
N PRO A 337 -23.14 4.22 2.02
CA PRO A 337 -22.57 4.59 3.31
C PRO A 337 -21.98 3.36 4.03
N TYR A 338 -20.72 3.47 4.43
CA TYR A 338 -19.96 2.40 5.11
C TYR A 338 -19.44 2.81 6.50
N ASN A 339 -19.37 4.12 6.78
CA ASN A 339 -18.96 4.71 8.06
C ASN A 339 -20.10 5.47 8.76
N SER A 340 -21.34 5.11 8.44
CA SER A 340 -22.52 5.66 9.09
C SER A 340 -23.66 4.65 9.03
N ALA A 341 -24.61 4.79 9.95
CA ALA A 341 -25.90 4.13 9.87
C ALA A 341 -27.02 5.17 9.85
N ASN A 342 -28.12 4.83 9.20
CA ASN A 342 -29.35 5.62 9.14
C ASN A 342 -30.39 5.20 10.21
N CYS A 343 -30.07 4.22 11.06
CA CYS A 343 -30.90 3.77 12.18
C CYS A 343 -30.19 3.96 13.52
N GLY A 344 -30.96 3.90 14.61
CA GLY A 344 -30.44 3.97 15.98
C GLY A 344 -29.56 5.19 16.26
N LEU A 345 -29.86 6.32 15.60
CA LEU A 345 -29.07 7.55 15.65
C LEU A 345 -28.86 8.07 17.08
N GLU A 346 -29.84 7.88 17.96
CA GLU A 346 -29.76 8.24 19.38
C GLU A 346 -28.66 7.44 20.09
N MET A 347 -28.63 6.11 19.90
CA MET A 347 -27.64 5.22 20.51
C MET A 347 -26.21 5.58 20.09
N PHE A 348 -26.05 6.13 18.88
CA PHE A 348 -24.74 6.56 18.35
C PHE A 348 -24.22 7.88 18.94
N MET A 349 -25.07 8.63 19.65
CA MET A 349 -24.67 9.86 20.35
C MET A 349 -24.09 9.58 21.73
N HIS A 350 -24.46 8.45 22.32
CA HIS A 350 -24.01 8.04 23.65
C HIS A 350 -22.72 7.23 23.57
N PRO A 351 -21.72 7.51 24.42
CA PRO A 351 -20.52 6.67 24.50
C PRO A 351 -20.85 5.25 24.95
N LEU A 352 -20.06 4.29 24.46
CA LEU A 352 -20.10 2.90 24.84
C LEU A 352 -19.45 2.73 26.21
N GLU A 353 -20.23 2.27 27.18
CA GLU A 353 -19.73 1.94 28.51
C GLU A 353 -19.09 0.55 28.53
N PRO A 354 -18.03 0.32 29.32
CA PRO A 354 -17.40 1.26 30.26
C PRO A 354 -16.22 2.05 29.64
N PHE A 355 -16.05 2.03 28.31
CA PHE A 355 -14.87 2.59 27.63
C PHE A 355 -14.66 4.09 27.88
N ASN A 356 -15.76 4.83 28.05
CA ASN A 356 -15.78 6.26 28.34
C ASN A 356 -15.51 6.62 29.81
N ARG A 357 -15.33 5.65 30.71
CA ARG A 357 -15.04 5.92 32.12
C ARG A 357 -13.60 6.36 32.29
N GLN A 358 -13.35 7.24 33.25
CA GLN A 358 -11.98 7.61 33.66
C GLN A 358 -11.17 6.43 34.19
N THR A 359 -11.84 5.36 34.64
CA THR A 359 -11.19 4.10 35.05
C THR A 359 -10.64 3.32 33.87
N ASN A 360 -11.10 3.57 32.64
CA ASN A 360 -10.49 3.00 31.46
C ASN A 360 -9.20 3.77 31.13
N THR A 361 -8.06 3.18 31.46
CA THR A 361 -6.75 3.81 31.25
C THR A 361 -6.23 3.70 29.81
N ASP A 362 -6.94 2.99 28.94
CA ASP A 362 -6.65 2.92 27.51
C ASP A 362 -7.18 4.18 26.81
N LYS A 363 -6.26 5.09 26.48
CA LYS A 363 -6.60 6.38 25.87
C LYS A 363 -7.26 6.24 24.50
N ILE A 364 -6.85 5.25 23.70
CA ILE A 364 -7.34 5.09 22.33
C ILE A 364 -8.82 4.72 22.37
N THR A 365 -9.19 3.71 23.17
CA THR A 365 -10.57 3.29 23.33
C THR A 365 -11.40 4.33 24.08
N HIS A 366 -10.85 4.96 25.11
CA HIS A 366 -11.53 6.05 25.82
C HIS A 366 -11.94 7.21 24.90
N ASP A 367 -11.03 7.69 24.05
CA ASP A 367 -11.28 8.85 23.17
C ASP A 367 -12.20 8.53 21.98
N HIS A 368 -12.33 7.25 21.63
CA HIS A 368 -13.15 6.75 20.53
C HIS A 368 -14.35 5.93 21.00
N ALA A 369 -14.77 6.10 22.25
CA ALA A 369 -15.87 5.35 22.85
C ALA A 369 -17.24 5.60 22.19
N LYS A 370 -17.40 6.59 21.30
CA LYS A 370 -18.69 6.82 20.62
C LYS A 370 -18.81 5.93 19.38
N PRO A 371 -19.96 5.26 19.15
CA PRO A 371 -20.15 4.38 17.99
C PRO A 371 -19.79 5.02 16.64
N ARG A 372 -20.09 6.31 16.44
CA ARG A 372 -19.74 7.02 15.20
C ARG A 372 -18.24 7.04 14.89
N GLN A 373 -17.39 7.03 15.90
CA GLN A 373 -15.94 6.99 15.75
C GLN A 373 -15.45 5.57 15.46
N VAL A 374 -16.13 4.56 16.04
CA VAL A 374 -15.76 3.14 15.96
C VAL A 374 -15.88 2.57 14.53
N PHE A 375 -16.70 3.18 13.65
CA PHE A 375 -16.77 2.79 12.23
C PHE A 375 -15.40 2.81 11.53
N ASP A 376 -14.54 3.80 11.81
CA ASP A 376 -13.25 3.94 11.14
C ASP A 376 -12.14 3.27 11.95
N TYR A 377 -12.05 1.94 11.83
CA TYR A 377 -11.09 1.16 12.60
C TYR A 377 -9.62 1.54 12.34
N LYS A 378 -9.29 1.95 11.11
CA LYS A 378 -7.92 2.36 10.75
C LYS A 378 -7.53 3.66 11.42
N ARG A 379 -8.42 4.66 11.40
CA ARG A 379 -8.13 5.97 11.99
C ARG A 379 -8.27 5.99 13.50
N SER A 380 -9.27 5.29 14.04
CA SER A 380 -9.57 5.34 15.48
C SER A 380 -8.72 4.38 16.30
N PHE A 381 -8.40 3.19 15.78
CA PHE A 381 -7.68 2.17 16.54
C PHE A 381 -6.33 1.77 15.94
N GLY A 382 -6.04 2.16 14.70
CA GLY A 382 -4.72 1.95 14.10
C GLY A 382 -4.41 0.50 13.71
N TYR A 383 -5.36 -0.43 13.74
CA TYR A 383 -5.13 -1.79 13.24
C TYR A 383 -5.58 -1.97 11.79
N SER A 384 -5.09 -3.03 11.16
CA SER A 384 -5.49 -3.46 9.81
C SER A 384 -5.64 -4.98 9.74
N TYR A 385 -6.19 -5.48 8.63
CA TYR A 385 -6.23 -6.89 8.30
C TYR A 385 -5.21 -7.18 7.20
N ASP A 386 -4.63 -8.37 7.21
CA ASP A 386 -3.75 -8.87 6.15
C ASP A 386 -4.41 -8.84 4.77
N ASN A 387 -5.69 -9.21 4.69
CA ASN A 387 -6.52 -9.09 3.51
C ASN A 387 -8.01 -9.01 3.90
N LEU A 388 -8.83 -8.53 2.97
CA LEU A 388 -10.30 -8.50 3.08
C LEU A 388 -10.94 -9.50 2.11
N ASP A 389 -10.20 -10.51 1.66
CA ASP A 389 -10.70 -11.51 0.73
C ASP A 389 -11.62 -12.49 1.47
N PHE A 390 -12.79 -12.76 0.92
CA PHE A 390 -13.73 -13.72 1.51
C PHE A 390 -13.75 -14.99 0.64
N HIS A 391 -13.28 -16.11 1.20
CA HIS A 391 -13.19 -17.39 0.46
C HIS A 391 -12.41 -17.29 -0.86
N GLY A 392 -11.32 -16.52 -0.86
CA GLY A 392 -10.47 -16.31 -2.05
C GLY A 392 -11.05 -15.34 -3.09
N MET A 393 -12.20 -14.73 -2.80
CA MET A 393 -12.77 -13.66 -3.61
C MET A 393 -12.38 -12.31 -3.03
N ASN A 394 -11.79 -11.45 -3.84
CA ASN A 394 -11.65 -10.03 -3.48
C ASN A 394 -13.03 -9.34 -3.46
N ILE A 395 -13.08 -8.10 -2.98
CA ILE A 395 -14.34 -7.34 -2.80
C ILE A 395 -15.19 -7.26 -4.08
N VAL A 396 -14.56 -7.08 -5.25
CA VAL A 396 -15.27 -6.98 -6.53
C VAL A 396 -15.87 -8.33 -6.93
N GLN A 397 -15.09 -9.40 -6.78
CA GLN A 397 -15.55 -10.77 -7.06
C GLN A 397 -16.66 -11.20 -6.10
N LEU A 398 -16.53 -10.85 -4.82
CA LEU A 398 -17.52 -11.11 -3.79
C LEU A 398 -18.83 -10.38 -4.09
N ASP A 399 -18.79 -9.09 -4.47
CA ASP A 399 -20.00 -8.36 -4.82
C ASP A 399 -20.70 -8.97 -6.05
N ALA A 400 -19.94 -9.35 -7.07
CA ALA A 400 -20.49 -10.06 -8.23
C ALA A 400 -21.13 -11.40 -7.85
N TYR A 401 -20.51 -12.15 -6.94
CA TYR A 401 -21.05 -13.40 -6.42
C TYR A 401 -22.35 -13.19 -5.64
N LEU A 402 -22.41 -12.17 -4.77
CA LEU A 402 -23.61 -11.81 -3.98
C LEU A 402 -24.75 -11.36 -4.90
N LYS A 403 -24.47 -10.52 -5.91
CA LYS A 403 -25.46 -10.12 -6.93
C LYS A 403 -26.03 -11.32 -7.68
N LYS A 404 -25.17 -12.26 -8.08
CA LYS A 404 -25.60 -13.51 -8.75
C LYS A 404 -26.48 -14.38 -7.86
N ARG A 405 -26.25 -14.40 -6.54
CA ARG A 405 -27.16 -15.07 -5.59
C ARG A 405 -28.52 -14.37 -5.54
N GLN A 406 -28.53 -13.04 -5.55
CA GLN A 406 -29.74 -12.21 -5.54
C GLN A 406 -30.56 -12.27 -6.84
N GLU A 407 -30.03 -12.81 -7.94
CA GLU A 407 -30.76 -12.97 -9.21
C GLU A 407 -31.90 -14.00 -9.13
N LYS A 408 -31.86 -14.91 -8.16
CA LYS A 408 -32.86 -15.97 -7.99
C LYS A 408 -33.95 -15.53 -7.03
N ASP A 409 -35.17 -15.96 -7.31
CA ASP A 409 -36.28 -15.85 -6.36
C ASP A 409 -35.98 -16.69 -5.11
N ARG A 410 -36.23 -16.11 -3.94
CA ARG A 410 -36.01 -16.74 -2.63
C ARG A 410 -37.22 -16.58 -1.73
N VAL A 411 -37.37 -17.51 -0.81
CA VAL A 411 -38.40 -17.46 0.23
C VAL A 411 -37.70 -17.40 1.57
N ALA A 412 -38.09 -16.45 2.40
CA ALA A 412 -37.50 -16.25 3.72
C ALA A 412 -38.57 -16.15 4.80
N VAL A 413 -38.16 -16.42 6.03
CA VAL A 413 -38.97 -16.29 7.24
C VAL A 413 -38.44 -15.11 8.05
N LEU A 414 -39.35 -14.27 8.53
CA LEU A 414 -39.09 -13.07 9.29
C LEU A 414 -39.39 -13.33 10.77
N PHE A 415 -38.35 -13.40 11.59
CA PHE A 415 -38.44 -13.61 13.03
C PHE A 415 -38.31 -12.30 13.79
N GLN A 416 -39.32 -11.97 14.59
CA GLN A 416 -39.24 -10.84 15.52
C GLN A 416 -38.64 -11.32 16.85
N LEU A 417 -37.36 -11.02 17.08
CA LEU A 417 -36.62 -11.53 18.24
C LEU A 417 -36.48 -10.50 19.35
N HIS A 418 -36.43 -11.00 20.58
CA HIS A 418 -36.17 -10.23 21.80
C HIS A 418 -35.37 -11.08 22.79
N GLY A 419 -34.78 -10.43 23.80
CA GLY A 419 -33.95 -11.10 24.81
C GLY A 419 -34.72 -12.15 25.62
N LEU A 420 -34.18 -13.37 25.68
CA LEU A 420 -34.76 -14.52 26.37
C LEU A 420 -34.24 -14.71 27.81
N LYS A 421 -33.36 -13.82 28.30
CA LYS A 421 -32.67 -13.92 29.60
C LYS A 421 -31.79 -15.16 29.79
N THR A 422 -31.62 -15.96 28.75
CA THR A 422 -30.74 -17.11 28.69
C THR A 422 -30.30 -17.31 27.25
N THR A 423 -29.13 -17.92 27.05
CA THR A 423 -28.76 -18.41 25.72
C THR A 423 -29.69 -19.55 25.34
N ALA A 424 -30.21 -19.53 24.12
CA ALA A 424 -31.04 -20.60 23.59
C ALA A 424 -30.77 -20.82 22.11
N TYR A 425 -30.94 -22.05 21.65
CA TYR A 425 -31.07 -22.34 20.24
C TYR A 425 -32.51 -22.72 19.92
N VAL A 426 -32.94 -22.36 18.71
CA VAL A 426 -34.32 -22.50 18.26
C VAL A 426 -34.32 -23.36 17.02
N ASP A 427 -34.80 -24.59 17.16
CA ASP A 427 -35.10 -25.46 16.04
C ASP A 427 -36.51 -25.17 15.56
N PHE A 428 -36.67 -24.95 14.26
CA PHE A 428 -37.98 -24.73 13.68
C PHE A 428 -38.26 -25.65 12.50
N PHE A 429 -39.53 -26.04 12.40
CA PHE A 429 -40.03 -27.03 11.45
C PHE A 429 -41.16 -26.41 10.64
N ILE A 430 -41.23 -26.77 9.36
CA ILE A 430 -42.37 -26.44 8.48
C ILE A 430 -43.29 -27.66 8.47
N CYS A 431 -44.58 -27.46 8.72
CA CYS A 431 -45.56 -28.52 8.84
C CYS A 431 -46.81 -28.24 7.98
N THR A 432 -47.34 -29.27 7.31
CA THR A 432 -48.66 -29.19 6.64
C THR A 432 -49.77 -29.82 7.49
N SER A 433 -49.40 -30.66 8.46
CA SER A 433 -50.28 -31.24 9.48
C SER A 433 -49.47 -31.58 10.74
N ALA A 434 -50.13 -31.92 11.85
CA ALA A 434 -49.46 -32.22 13.12
C ALA A 434 -48.42 -33.37 13.03
N ASP A 435 -48.63 -34.31 12.10
CA ASP A 435 -47.77 -35.49 11.90
C ASP A 435 -46.85 -35.37 10.68
N HIS A 436 -46.95 -34.28 9.90
CA HIS A 436 -46.16 -34.06 8.69
C HIS A 436 -45.36 -32.77 8.78
N CYS A 437 -44.17 -32.88 9.37
CA CYS A 437 -43.23 -31.77 9.58
C CYS A 437 -41.86 -32.09 8.99
N LYS A 438 -41.18 -31.06 8.49
CA LYS A 438 -39.79 -31.11 8.03
C LYS A 438 -38.96 -30.07 8.76
N ALA A 439 -37.76 -30.46 9.20
CA ALA A 439 -36.80 -29.52 9.79
C ALA A 439 -36.46 -28.42 8.78
N ALA A 440 -36.57 -27.16 9.21
CA ALA A 440 -36.40 -26.01 8.34
C ALA A 440 -35.17 -25.18 8.67
N GLY A 441 -34.78 -25.10 9.94
CA GLY A 441 -33.55 -24.42 10.31
C GLY A 441 -33.33 -24.35 11.81
N VAL A 442 -32.15 -23.83 12.16
CA VAL A 442 -31.75 -23.50 13.53
C VAL A 442 -31.21 -22.07 13.57
N PHE A 443 -31.43 -21.35 14.66
CA PHE A 443 -30.73 -20.11 14.98
C PHE A 443 -30.48 -19.97 16.48
N PHE A 444 -29.55 -19.09 16.84
CA PHE A 444 -29.01 -19.00 18.19
C PHE A 444 -29.20 -17.59 18.75
N VAL A 445 -29.76 -17.50 19.96
CA VAL A 445 -29.88 -16.26 20.72
C VAL A 445 -28.91 -16.35 21.89
N LEU A 446 -27.94 -15.44 21.95
CA LEU A 446 -27.03 -15.33 23.09
C LEU A 446 -27.66 -14.44 24.15
N GLY A 447 -27.65 -14.87 25.41
CA GLY A 447 -28.26 -14.09 26.48
C GLY A 447 -27.91 -14.57 27.88
N GLY A 448 -28.38 -13.84 28.88
CA GLY A 448 -28.22 -14.20 30.28
C GLY A 448 -28.95 -13.27 31.22
N GLU A 449 -29.04 -13.62 32.50
CA GLU A 449 -29.88 -12.89 33.47
C GLU A 449 -29.51 -11.40 33.62
N LEU A 450 -28.21 -11.07 33.51
CA LEU A 450 -27.66 -9.71 33.56
C LEU A 450 -27.77 -8.93 32.25
N GLU A 451 -28.36 -9.49 31.19
CA GLU A 451 -28.47 -8.79 29.91
C GLU A 451 -29.41 -7.57 30.01
N MET A 452 -29.09 -6.53 29.26
CA MET A 452 -30.03 -5.44 29.01
C MET A 452 -31.23 -5.97 28.23
N SER A 453 -32.44 -5.46 28.49
CA SER A 453 -33.59 -5.78 27.63
C SER A 453 -33.36 -5.20 26.23
N TRP A 454 -33.62 -6.02 25.23
CA TRP A 454 -33.49 -5.68 23.83
C TRP A 454 -34.56 -6.39 23.01
N ALA A 455 -34.92 -5.76 21.89
CA ALA A 455 -35.73 -6.33 20.83
C ALA A 455 -35.25 -5.72 19.52
N PHE A 456 -35.10 -6.53 18.47
CA PHE A 456 -34.67 -5.97 17.20
C PHE A 456 -35.74 -5.05 16.62
N ASN A 457 -35.30 -3.92 16.07
CA ASN A 457 -36.21 -2.97 15.43
C ASN A 457 -36.73 -3.45 14.07
N GLN A 458 -36.09 -4.47 13.49
CA GLN A 458 -36.46 -5.13 12.24
C GLN A 458 -36.39 -6.65 12.44
N PRO A 459 -37.14 -7.46 11.67
CA PRO A 459 -37.10 -8.90 11.83
C PRO A 459 -35.78 -9.50 11.33
N TYR A 460 -35.33 -10.56 12.01
CA TYR A 460 -34.28 -11.44 11.51
C TYR A 460 -34.82 -12.27 10.33
N VAL A 461 -34.14 -12.20 9.20
CA VAL A 461 -34.46 -12.92 7.96
C VAL A 461 -33.74 -14.26 7.94
N TYR A 462 -34.46 -15.35 7.71
CA TYR A 462 -33.90 -16.70 7.52
C TYR A 462 -34.36 -17.28 6.19
N GLU A 463 -33.45 -17.72 5.32
CA GLU A 463 -33.82 -18.27 4.02
C GLU A 463 -34.28 -19.74 4.11
N ILE A 464 -35.46 -20.06 3.56
CA ILE A 464 -36.05 -21.42 3.56
C ILE A 464 -36.31 -21.97 2.15
N THR A 465 -35.75 -21.32 1.12
CA THR A 465 -36.00 -21.65 -0.30
C THR A 465 -35.71 -23.12 -0.65
N SER A 466 -34.59 -23.67 -0.16
CA SER A 466 -34.24 -25.09 -0.38
C SER A 466 -35.18 -26.02 0.36
N VAL A 467 -35.50 -25.71 1.61
CA VAL A 467 -36.38 -26.53 2.46
C VAL A 467 -37.76 -26.67 1.86
N LEU A 468 -38.39 -25.58 1.42
CA LEU A 468 -39.72 -25.62 0.80
C LEU A 468 -39.72 -26.46 -0.48
N ARG A 469 -38.72 -26.25 -1.34
CA ARG A 469 -38.54 -27.04 -2.56
C ARG A 469 -38.39 -28.52 -2.26
N ASP A 470 -37.55 -28.87 -1.29
CA ASP A 470 -37.30 -30.25 -0.91
C ASP A 470 -38.48 -30.86 -0.13
N PHE A 471 -39.36 -30.03 0.43
CA PHE A 471 -40.62 -30.45 1.05
C PHE A 471 -41.77 -30.52 0.03
N GLY A 472 -41.54 -30.10 -1.22
CA GLY A 472 -42.55 -30.08 -2.28
C GLY A 472 -43.58 -28.97 -2.13
N LEU A 473 -43.27 -27.91 -1.38
CA LEU A 473 -44.14 -26.77 -1.11
C LEU A 473 -43.72 -25.51 -1.89
N SER A 474 -44.71 -24.74 -2.30
CA SER A 474 -44.59 -23.34 -2.73
C SER A 474 -44.78 -22.39 -1.54
N TYR A 475 -44.29 -21.15 -1.65
CA TYR A 475 -44.50 -20.11 -0.63
C TYR A 475 -45.99 -19.71 -0.47
N THR A 476 -46.83 -20.09 -1.42
CA THR A 476 -48.28 -19.84 -1.44
C THR A 476 -49.11 -20.96 -0.82
N ASP A 477 -48.48 -22.09 -0.49
CA ASP A 477 -49.19 -23.25 0.06
C ASP A 477 -49.46 -23.06 1.56
N ASP A 478 -50.52 -23.69 2.08
CA ASP A 478 -50.84 -23.62 3.50
C ASP A 478 -49.90 -24.51 4.31
N TYR A 479 -49.06 -23.89 5.13
CA TYR A 479 -48.22 -24.55 6.12
C TYR A 479 -48.09 -23.67 7.37
N PHE A 480 -47.78 -24.28 8.50
CA PHE A 480 -47.50 -23.58 9.75
C PHE A 480 -46.13 -24.00 10.29
N PHE A 481 -45.63 -23.23 11.24
CA PHE A 481 -44.34 -23.49 11.86
C PHE A 481 -44.49 -24.07 13.26
N LYS A 482 -43.60 -24.99 13.61
CA LYS A 482 -43.43 -25.52 14.96
C LYS A 482 -42.03 -25.21 15.47
N TYR A 483 -41.91 -24.87 16.75
CA TYR A 483 -40.62 -24.52 17.38
C TYR A 483 -40.30 -25.44 18.54
N GLU A 484 -39.01 -25.70 18.69
CA GLU A 484 -38.41 -26.15 19.93
C GLU A 484 -37.37 -25.13 20.36
N ILE A 485 -37.65 -24.41 21.45
CA ILE A 485 -36.70 -23.46 22.05
C ILE A 485 -35.99 -24.21 23.17
N ILE A 486 -34.68 -24.38 23.04
CA ILE A 486 -33.88 -25.14 24.00
C ILE A 486 -32.88 -24.18 24.64
N ALA A 487 -33.03 -23.95 25.95
CA ALA A 487 -32.09 -23.16 26.72
C ALA A 487 -30.72 -23.85 26.77
N GLN A 488 -29.67 -23.08 27.07
CA GLN A 488 -28.30 -23.57 27.12
C GLN A 488 -28.12 -24.77 28.06
N ASN A 489 -28.88 -24.84 29.15
CA ASN A 489 -28.82 -25.98 30.09
C ASN A 489 -29.61 -27.23 29.62
N GLY A 490 -30.16 -27.23 28.39
CA GLY A 490 -30.97 -28.30 27.82
C GLY A 490 -32.46 -28.23 28.15
N THR A 491 -32.91 -27.21 28.89
CA THR A 491 -34.33 -27.07 29.25
C THR A 491 -35.15 -26.62 28.04
N LYS A 492 -36.21 -27.36 27.70
CA LYS A 492 -37.19 -26.92 26.70
C LYS A 492 -38.04 -25.79 27.25
N MET A 493 -38.10 -24.67 26.52
CA MET A 493 -38.86 -23.48 26.87
C MET A 493 -40.19 -23.43 26.10
N SER A 494 -41.12 -22.56 26.53
CA SER A 494 -42.40 -22.41 25.85
C SER A 494 -42.21 -21.83 24.44
N PRO A 495 -42.81 -22.42 23.39
CA PRO A 495 -42.80 -21.84 22.04
C PRO A 495 -43.41 -20.43 21.97
N ASP A 496 -44.33 -20.10 22.88
CA ASP A 496 -45.00 -18.78 22.95
C ASP A 496 -44.05 -17.62 23.29
N LEU A 497 -42.80 -17.91 23.65
CA LEU A 497 -41.76 -16.90 23.85
C LEU A 497 -41.34 -16.21 22.56
N LEU A 498 -41.60 -16.80 21.40
CA LEU A 498 -41.38 -16.15 20.12
C LEU A 498 -42.72 -15.88 19.44
N PRO A 499 -42.92 -14.67 18.88
CA PRO A 499 -44.09 -14.41 18.07
C PRO A 499 -44.08 -15.28 16.82
N GLU A 500 -45.26 -15.56 16.29
CA GLU A 500 -45.39 -16.27 15.02
C GLU A 500 -44.69 -15.48 13.90
N PRO A 501 -43.80 -16.11 13.11
CA PRO A 501 -43.00 -15.43 12.12
C PRO A 501 -43.79 -15.26 10.82
N THR A 502 -43.33 -14.32 10.02
CA THR A 502 -43.96 -14.01 8.73
C THR A 502 -43.13 -14.61 7.59
N VAL A 503 -43.78 -15.28 6.64
CA VAL A 503 -43.13 -15.70 5.39
C VAL A 503 -43.08 -14.52 4.42
N THR A 504 -41.93 -14.29 3.79
CA THR A 504 -41.75 -13.27 2.76
C THR A 504 -41.14 -13.86 1.50
N PHE A 505 -41.53 -13.30 0.35
CA PHE A 505 -40.97 -13.62 -0.95
C PHE A 505 -39.96 -12.53 -1.33
N LEU A 506 -38.73 -12.94 -1.62
CA LEU A 506 -37.64 -12.08 -2.07
C LEU A 506 -37.46 -12.28 -3.58
N PRO A 507 -38.00 -11.38 -4.43
CA PRO A 507 -37.91 -11.53 -5.87
C PRO A 507 -36.45 -11.40 -6.33
N GLY A 508 -36.10 -12.16 -7.36
CA GLY A 508 -34.80 -12.09 -8.02
C GLY A 508 -34.53 -10.68 -8.56
N LYS A 509 -33.48 -10.04 -8.08
CA LYS A 509 -33.00 -8.77 -8.61
C LYS A 509 -32.27 -9.07 -9.92
N LYS A 510 -32.90 -8.78 -11.07
CA LYS A 510 -32.15 -8.73 -12.34
C LYS A 510 -31.02 -7.73 -12.16
N ALA A 511 -29.81 -8.08 -12.58
CA ALA A 511 -28.68 -7.17 -12.60
C ALA A 511 -29.08 -5.92 -13.40
N GLU A 512 -29.55 -4.89 -12.72
CA GLU A 512 -29.54 -3.55 -13.27
C GLU A 512 -28.08 -3.24 -13.51
N SER A 513 -27.71 -3.09 -14.77
CA SER A 513 -26.48 -2.40 -15.12
C SER A 513 -26.64 -0.99 -14.57
N HIS A 514 -26.16 -0.76 -13.35
CA HIS A 514 -25.82 0.59 -12.96
C HIS A 514 -24.86 1.09 -14.04
N PRO A 515 -25.17 2.19 -14.74
CA PRO A 515 -24.13 2.89 -15.46
C PRO A 515 -23.19 3.37 -14.35
N ASP A 516 -22.10 2.64 -14.11
CA ASP A 516 -21.09 3.01 -13.12
C ASP A 516 -20.61 4.43 -13.47
N SER A 517 -21.19 5.44 -12.82
CA SER A 517 -21.07 6.83 -13.25
C SER A 517 -19.65 7.38 -13.07
N HIS A 518 -18.78 6.65 -12.38
CA HIS A 518 -17.42 7.06 -12.05
C HIS A 518 -16.34 6.06 -12.50
N VAL A 519 -16.64 5.14 -13.44
CA VAL A 519 -15.59 4.31 -14.07
C VAL A 519 -15.01 5.04 -15.27
N ARG A 520 -13.71 5.34 -15.22
CA ARG A 520 -12.92 5.86 -16.34
C ARG A 520 -12.54 4.70 -17.25
N LYS A 521 -13.04 4.72 -18.48
CA LYS A 521 -12.80 3.69 -19.49
C LYS A 521 -11.78 4.13 -20.54
N ALA A 522 -11.13 3.16 -21.18
CA ALA A 522 -10.28 3.47 -22.33
C ALA A 522 -11.11 4.12 -23.46
N VAL A 523 -10.57 5.16 -24.10
CA VAL A 523 -11.31 5.89 -25.16
C VAL A 523 -11.76 4.99 -26.32
N HIS A 524 -11.02 3.92 -26.59
CA HIS A 524 -11.33 2.95 -27.64
C HIS A 524 -12.43 1.95 -27.23
N SER A 525 -12.60 1.66 -25.94
CA SER A 525 -13.62 0.74 -25.43
C SER A 525 -14.99 1.40 -25.25
N LEU A 526 -15.07 2.73 -25.36
CA LEU A 526 -16.33 3.47 -25.28
C LEU A 526 -17.32 3.07 -26.39
N THR A 527 -18.53 2.76 -25.97
CA THR A 527 -19.68 2.53 -26.86
C THR A 527 -20.12 3.82 -27.55
N ALA A 528 -20.92 3.70 -28.62
CA ALA A 528 -21.47 4.86 -29.33
C ALA A 528 -22.34 5.74 -28.41
N ALA A 529 -23.11 5.14 -27.50
CA ALA A 529 -23.95 5.84 -26.54
C ALA A 529 -23.12 6.64 -25.53
N GLU A 530 -22.07 6.03 -24.97
CA GLU A 530 -21.15 6.71 -24.04
C GLU A 530 -20.42 7.87 -24.73
N LYS A 531 -19.91 7.67 -25.96
CA LYS A 531 -19.31 8.74 -26.77
C LYS A 531 -20.29 9.89 -27.01
N ALA A 532 -21.56 9.60 -27.31
CA ALA A 532 -22.58 10.62 -27.54
C ALA A 532 -22.92 11.39 -26.25
N ASN A 533 -23.02 10.69 -25.12
CA ASN A 533 -23.27 11.30 -23.81
C ASN A 533 -22.15 12.26 -23.40
N LEU A 534 -20.89 11.82 -23.46
CA LEU A 534 -19.72 12.66 -23.17
C LEU A 534 -19.65 13.89 -24.08
N ARG A 535 -19.92 13.73 -25.38
CA ARG A 535 -20.00 14.86 -26.32
C ARG A 535 -21.15 15.81 -25.95
N ASN A 536 -22.29 15.34 -25.49
CA ASN A 536 -23.38 16.22 -25.07
C ASN A 536 -23.02 16.99 -23.80
N ALA A 537 -22.45 16.32 -22.80
CA ALA A 537 -22.01 16.93 -21.54
C ALA A 537 -20.95 18.01 -21.79
N LEU A 538 -19.90 17.72 -22.56
CA LEU A 538 -18.85 18.71 -22.87
C LEU A 538 -19.40 19.89 -23.67
N ARG A 539 -20.39 19.69 -24.57
CA ARG A 539 -21.04 20.82 -25.27
C ARG A 539 -21.77 21.75 -24.30
N LYS A 540 -22.46 21.20 -23.29
CA LYS A 540 -23.14 21.99 -22.26
C LYS A 540 -22.12 22.70 -21.37
N MET A 541 -21.10 22.00 -20.90
CA MET A 541 -20.00 22.54 -20.09
C MET A 541 -19.25 23.68 -20.80
N LYS A 542 -19.07 23.59 -22.14
CA LYS A 542 -18.47 24.66 -22.94
C LYS A 542 -19.34 25.89 -23.12
N LYS A 543 -20.67 25.74 -23.01
CA LYS A 543 -21.63 26.85 -23.05
C LYS A 543 -21.79 27.50 -21.68
N ASP A 544 -21.47 26.78 -20.61
CA ASP A 544 -21.53 27.32 -19.26
C ASP A 544 -20.43 28.37 -19.04
N THR A 545 -20.86 29.54 -18.54
CA THR A 545 -20.02 30.68 -18.22
C THR A 545 -19.79 30.83 -16.71
N SER A 546 -20.32 29.92 -15.89
CA SER A 546 -20.09 29.86 -14.45
C SER A 546 -18.65 29.41 -14.12
N ASN A 547 -18.33 29.35 -12.82
CA ASN A 547 -17.04 28.82 -12.35
C ASN A 547 -16.91 27.30 -12.52
N ASP A 548 -18.00 26.59 -12.85
CA ASP A 548 -18.02 25.16 -13.20
C ASP A 548 -17.94 24.93 -14.72
N GLY A 549 -17.86 26.00 -15.52
CA GLY A 549 -17.77 25.92 -16.97
C GLY A 549 -16.36 25.57 -17.49
N PHE A 550 -16.28 25.09 -18.74
CA PHE A 550 -15.02 24.65 -19.37
C PHE A 550 -13.90 25.70 -19.33
N GLN A 551 -14.24 26.98 -19.55
CA GLN A 551 -13.25 28.07 -19.51
C GLN A 551 -12.66 28.28 -18.12
N ALA A 552 -13.47 28.14 -17.07
CA ALA A 552 -13.03 28.36 -15.69
C ALA A 552 -12.11 27.24 -15.24
N ILE A 553 -12.45 25.98 -15.55
CA ILE A 553 -11.64 24.81 -15.19
C ILE A 553 -10.33 24.79 -15.98
N ALA A 554 -10.34 25.09 -17.28
CA ALA A 554 -9.10 25.19 -18.08
C ALA A 554 -8.14 26.27 -17.54
N ALA A 555 -8.68 27.36 -16.97
CA ALA A 555 -7.89 28.43 -16.36
C ALA A 555 -7.16 28.04 -15.07
N PHE A 556 -7.54 26.92 -14.42
CA PHE A 556 -6.81 26.42 -13.24
C PHE A 556 -5.38 26.03 -13.60
N HIS A 557 -5.15 25.52 -14.80
CA HIS A 557 -3.83 25.11 -15.25
C HIS A 557 -2.97 26.30 -15.68
N GLY A 558 -3.42 27.03 -16.69
CA GLY A 558 -2.61 28.03 -17.37
C GLY A 558 -3.14 29.45 -17.21
N LEU A 559 -3.60 30.03 -18.32
CA LEU A 559 -4.15 31.37 -18.36
C LEU A 559 -5.69 31.38 -18.35
N PRO A 560 -6.34 32.41 -17.78
CA PRO A 560 -5.74 33.51 -17.03
C PRO A 560 -5.17 33.05 -15.68
N ALA A 561 -3.92 33.47 -15.40
CA ALA A 561 -3.21 33.16 -14.17
C ALA A 561 -3.95 33.70 -12.93
N SER A 562 -4.09 32.86 -11.90
CA SER A 562 -4.85 33.18 -10.67
C SER A 562 -4.06 32.95 -9.37
N CYS A 563 -2.84 32.41 -9.43
CA CYS A 563 -1.99 32.22 -8.26
C CYS A 563 -1.05 33.43 -8.06
N PRO A 564 -0.69 33.79 -6.82
CA PRO A 564 -0.96 33.09 -5.56
C PRO A 564 -2.37 33.37 -4.98
N SER A 565 -3.07 34.35 -5.52
CA SER A 565 -4.45 34.77 -5.22
C SER A 565 -5.04 35.48 -6.45
N PRO A 566 -6.36 35.38 -6.71
CA PRO A 566 -7.01 36.08 -7.83
C PRO A 566 -6.82 37.60 -7.81
N THR A 567 -6.61 38.19 -6.63
CA THR A 567 -6.42 39.63 -6.39
C THR A 567 -4.97 40.11 -6.38
N ALA A 568 -3.99 39.19 -6.49
CA ALA A 568 -2.58 39.56 -6.48
C ALA A 568 -2.23 40.39 -7.73
N LYS A 569 -1.28 41.33 -7.58
CA LYS A 569 -0.77 42.14 -8.69
C LYS A 569 0.05 41.29 -9.67
N ASP A 570 0.95 40.48 -9.12
CA ASP A 570 1.83 39.59 -9.89
C ASP A 570 1.29 38.16 -9.84
N ARG A 571 0.49 37.81 -10.86
CA ARG A 571 -0.12 36.48 -10.97
C ARG A 571 0.69 35.54 -11.85
N PHE A 572 0.73 34.28 -11.46
CA PHE A 572 1.34 33.15 -12.17
C PHE A 572 0.33 32.01 -12.33
N ALA A 573 0.59 31.13 -13.29
CA ALA A 573 -0.20 29.93 -13.57
C ALA A 573 -0.18 29.00 -12.36
N CYS A 574 -1.33 28.44 -11.97
CA CYS A 574 -1.41 27.61 -10.78
C CYS A 574 -0.94 26.17 -10.99
N CYS A 575 -0.73 25.74 -12.24
CA CYS A 575 -0.22 24.41 -12.55
C CYS A 575 1.09 24.13 -11.82
N ILE A 576 1.21 22.93 -11.28
CA ILE A 576 2.40 22.44 -10.59
C ILE A 576 3.14 21.52 -11.55
N HIS A 577 4.28 21.98 -12.07
CA HIS A 577 5.24 21.20 -12.85
C HIS A 577 6.62 21.32 -12.20
N GLY A 578 7.47 20.32 -12.39
CA GLY A 578 8.83 20.31 -11.88
C GLY A 578 8.95 20.13 -10.36
N MET A 579 7.87 19.68 -9.71
CA MET A 579 7.78 19.51 -8.27
C MET A 579 7.22 18.12 -7.93
N PRO A 580 7.55 17.55 -6.77
CA PRO A 580 7.07 16.22 -6.40
C PRO A 580 5.55 16.09 -6.33
N THR A 581 4.83 17.20 -6.16
CA THR A 581 3.36 17.23 -6.09
C THR A 581 2.67 17.31 -7.46
N PHE A 582 3.42 17.25 -8.57
CA PHE A 582 2.92 17.32 -9.95
C PHE A 582 1.74 16.36 -10.20
N LEU A 583 1.89 15.07 -9.91
CA LEU A 583 0.85 14.06 -10.17
C LEU A 583 -0.42 14.32 -9.34
N LEU A 584 -0.24 14.77 -8.09
CA LEU A 584 -1.34 15.00 -7.14
C LEU A 584 -2.20 16.18 -7.58
N TRP A 585 -1.56 17.28 -8.02
CA TRP A 585 -2.26 18.45 -8.53
C TRP A 585 -3.03 18.15 -9.83
N HIS A 586 -2.43 17.40 -10.75
CA HIS A 586 -3.08 17.05 -12.01
C HIS A 586 -4.23 16.04 -11.85
N ARG A 587 -4.14 15.12 -10.88
CA ARG A 587 -5.25 14.26 -10.48
C ARG A 587 -6.47 15.09 -10.08
N LEU A 588 -6.29 16.09 -9.22
CA LEU A 588 -7.38 16.99 -8.83
C LEU A 588 -7.98 17.75 -10.01
N LEU A 589 -7.15 18.19 -10.96
CA LEU A 589 -7.66 18.86 -12.17
C LEU A 589 -8.52 17.93 -13.02
N ALA A 590 -8.10 16.67 -13.17
CA ALA A 590 -8.87 15.65 -13.88
C ALA A 590 -10.20 15.34 -13.18
N VAL A 591 -10.19 15.21 -11.84
CA VAL A 591 -11.41 15.02 -11.03
C VAL A 591 -12.35 16.21 -11.15
N HIS A 592 -11.84 17.43 -11.05
CA HIS A 592 -12.67 18.63 -11.18
C HIS A 592 -13.35 18.68 -12.55
N PHE A 593 -12.60 18.39 -13.62
CA PHE A 593 -13.16 18.32 -14.97
C PHE A 593 -14.21 17.23 -15.12
N GLU A 594 -13.97 16.05 -14.54
CA GLU A 594 -14.92 14.93 -14.53
C GLU A 594 -16.21 15.25 -13.78
N ASN A 595 -16.11 15.81 -12.58
CA ASN A 595 -17.28 16.21 -11.78
C ASN A 595 -18.12 17.27 -12.51
N SER A 596 -17.46 18.25 -13.14
CA SER A 596 -18.14 19.22 -13.99
C SER A 596 -18.84 18.56 -15.18
N LEU A 597 -18.23 17.57 -15.84
CA LEU A 597 -18.91 16.80 -16.88
C LEU A 597 -20.16 16.09 -16.33
N HIS A 598 -20.11 15.52 -15.13
CA HIS A 598 -21.27 14.90 -14.47
C HIS A 598 -22.37 15.91 -14.16
N HIS A 599 -22.04 17.08 -13.61
CA HIS A 599 -23.01 18.18 -13.42
C HIS A 599 -23.68 18.60 -14.73
N HIS A 600 -22.96 18.48 -15.85
CA HIS A 600 -23.46 18.75 -17.19
C HIS A 600 -24.12 17.54 -17.90
N GLY A 601 -24.34 16.44 -17.18
CA GLY A 601 -25.12 15.27 -17.62
C GLY A 601 -24.30 14.14 -18.24
N ALA A 602 -23.01 14.04 -17.95
CA ALA A 602 -22.24 12.82 -18.23
C ALA A 602 -22.66 11.69 -17.28
N HIS A 603 -22.73 10.46 -17.80
CA HIS A 603 -23.00 9.23 -17.02
C HIS A 603 -21.81 8.27 -17.04
N VAL A 604 -20.69 8.69 -17.61
CA VAL A 604 -19.47 7.91 -17.82
C VAL A 604 -18.33 8.73 -17.24
N GLY A 605 -17.38 8.07 -16.60
CA GLY A 605 -16.18 8.73 -16.13
C GLY A 605 -15.34 9.31 -17.27
N LEU A 606 -14.40 10.20 -16.94
CA LEU A 606 -13.49 10.83 -17.87
C LEU A 606 -12.63 9.77 -18.58
N PRO A 607 -12.81 9.53 -19.89
CA PRO A 607 -12.07 8.47 -20.56
C PRO A 607 -10.58 8.76 -20.57
N TYR A 608 -9.76 7.70 -20.52
CA TYR A 608 -8.33 7.81 -20.68
C TYR A 608 -7.90 7.41 -22.09
N TRP A 609 -6.89 8.10 -22.61
CA TRP A 609 -6.22 7.71 -23.85
C TRP A 609 -4.92 6.97 -23.52
N ASP A 610 -4.93 5.65 -23.67
CA ASP A 610 -3.76 4.81 -23.44
C ASP A 610 -2.72 4.95 -24.58
N TRP A 611 -1.94 6.02 -24.50
CA TRP A 611 -0.83 6.31 -25.41
C TRP A 611 0.41 5.44 -25.15
N THR A 612 0.35 4.48 -24.20
CA THR A 612 1.44 3.51 -24.02
C THR A 612 1.40 2.41 -25.07
N GLN A 613 0.25 2.19 -25.70
CA GLN A 613 0.11 1.26 -26.84
C GLN A 613 0.59 1.91 -28.13
N ALA A 614 0.98 1.10 -29.12
CA ALA A 614 1.38 1.61 -30.43
C ALA A 614 0.24 2.41 -31.10
N ILE A 615 0.52 3.66 -31.45
CA ILE A 615 -0.47 4.59 -32.01
C ILE A 615 -0.29 4.64 -33.52
N ARG A 616 -1.37 4.44 -34.28
CA ARG A 616 -1.37 4.65 -35.75
C ARG A 616 -1.95 6.01 -36.13
N GLU A 617 -2.91 6.46 -35.35
CA GLU A 617 -3.58 7.74 -35.50
C GLU A 617 -4.10 8.20 -34.15
N LEU A 618 -4.35 9.51 -34.01
CA LEU A 618 -5.04 10.02 -32.82
C LEU A 618 -6.45 9.42 -32.72
N PRO A 619 -7.00 9.22 -31.50
CA PRO A 619 -8.31 8.61 -31.34
C PRO A 619 -9.40 9.33 -32.15
N GLU A 620 -10.21 8.58 -32.91
CA GLU A 620 -11.32 9.14 -33.72
C GLU A 620 -12.25 10.04 -32.88
N PHE A 621 -12.39 9.69 -31.60
CA PHE A 621 -13.14 10.45 -30.61
C PHE A 621 -12.75 11.93 -30.54
N VAL A 622 -11.48 12.27 -30.79
CA VAL A 622 -10.93 13.63 -30.74
C VAL A 622 -10.54 14.20 -32.11
N THR A 623 -10.59 13.43 -33.20
CA THR A 623 -10.22 13.89 -34.56
C THR A 623 -11.42 14.13 -35.47
N ASN A 624 -12.57 13.51 -35.19
CA ASN A 624 -13.79 13.73 -35.98
C ASN A 624 -14.21 15.22 -35.93
N THR A 625 -14.33 15.88 -37.09
CA THR A 625 -14.63 17.31 -37.23
C THR A 625 -16.13 17.64 -37.13
N HIS A 626 -17.01 16.67 -37.34
CA HIS A 626 -18.45 16.89 -37.38
C HIS A 626 -19.05 17.05 -35.98
N HIS A 627 -19.41 18.30 -35.63
CA HIS A 627 -20.10 18.66 -34.38
C HIS A 627 -19.48 18.06 -33.10
N ASN A 628 -18.16 17.91 -33.07
CA ASN A 628 -17.44 17.24 -32.00
C ASN A 628 -16.80 18.23 -31.03
N PRO A 629 -17.29 18.34 -29.78
CA PRO A 629 -16.69 19.24 -28.80
C PRO A 629 -15.32 18.76 -28.31
N PHE A 630 -14.91 17.50 -28.54
CA PHE A 630 -13.58 17.02 -28.17
C PHE A 630 -12.51 17.32 -29.22
N HIS A 631 -12.89 17.84 -30.40
CA HIS A 631 -11.94 18.14 -31.47
C HIS A 631 -11.02 19.32 -31.13
N HIS A 632 -11.57 20.39 -30.58
CA HIS A 632 -10.83 21.60 -30.23
C HIS A 632 -11.58 22.36 -29.13
N GLY A 633 -10.89 23.22 -28.38
CA GLY A 633 -11.51 24.17 -27.45
C GLY A 633 -11.36 25.60 -27.94
N HIS A 634 -12.34 26.44 -27.65
CA HIS A 634 -12.19 27.88 -27.81
C HIS A 634 -11.43 28.43 -26.59
N ILE A 635 -10.47 29.32 -26.81
CA ILE A 635 -9.74 30.07 -25.78
C ILE A 635 -10.34 31.48 -25.73
N LYS A 636 -11.15 31.79 -24.72
CA LYS A 636 -11.90 33.06 -24.67
C LYS A 636 -10.98 34.29 -24.61
N ILE A 637 -9.91 34.20 -23.84
CA ILE A 637 -8.97 35.31 -23.60
C ILE A 637 -8.17 35.73 -24.85
N GLU A 638 -7.96 34.81 -25.80
CA GLU A 638 -7.19 35.05 -27.03
C GLU A 638 -8.10 35.13 -28.26
N ASN A 639 -9.41 34.91 -28.08
CA ASN A 639 -10.40 34.82 -29.14
C ASN A 639 -9.99 33.88 -30.30
N THR A 640 -9.50 32.69 -29.95
CA THR A 640 -9.02 31.68 -30.91
C THR A 640 -9.42 30.27 -30.47
N VAL A 641 -9.04 29.25 -31.23
CA VAL A 641 -9.25 27.83 -30.89
C VAL A 641 -7.94 27.08 -30.77
N THR A 642 -7.94 26.00 -30.00
CA THR A 642 -6.77 25.13 -29.88
C THR A 642 -6.41 24.47 -31.20
N ARG A 643 -5.11 24.23 -31.40
CA ARG A 643 -4.52 23.58 -32.56
C ARG A 643 -3.65 22.42 -32.11
N ARG A 644 -3.64 21.35 -32.90
CA ARG A 644 -2.76 20.19 -32.72
C ARG A 644 -1.92 20.04 -33.97
N SER A 645 -0.64 19.72 -33.80
CA SER A 645 0.29 19.43 -34.89
C SER A 645 1.06 18.17 -34.51
N PRO A 646 0.43 16.98 -34.62
CA PRO A 646 1.04 15.75 -34.15
C PRO A 646 2.39 15.48 -34.81
N GLN A 647 3.40 15.13 -34.02
CA GLN A 647 4.74 14.83 -34.48
C GLN A 647 4.88 13.35 -34.88
N PRO A 648 5.71 13.00 -35.88
CA PRO A 648 5.86 11.63 -36.36
C PRO A 648 6.23 10.61 -35.27
N GLU A 649 7.03 11.01 -34.29
CA GLU A 649 7.48 10.15 -33.18
C GLU A 649 6.32 9.65 -32.30
N LEU A 650 5.16 10.32 -32.33
CA LEU A 650 3.94 9.83 -31.67
C LEU A 650 3.46 8.49 -32.23
N PHE A 651 3.76 8.23 -33.51
CA PHE A 651 3.28 7.06 -34.25
C PHE A 651 4.34 5.97 -34.39
N GLU A 652 5.39 6.02 -33.55
CA GLU A 652 6.42 4.99 -33.49
C GLU A 652 5.79 3.60 -33.31
N GLN A 653 6.19 2.64 -34.15
CA GLN A 653 5.80 1.25 -34.02
C GLN A 653 6.93 0.46 -33.34
N PRO A 654 6.61 -0.56 -32.53
CA PRO A 654 7.64 -1.40 -31.91
C PRO A 654 8.46 -2.13 -32.98
N LYS A 655 9.76 -2.32 -32.71
CA LYS A 655 10.69 -2.95 -33.67
C LYS A 655 10.39 -4.44 -33.91
N SER A 656 9.73 -5.10 -32.95
CA SER A 656 9.27 -6.49 -33.04
C SER A 656 8.04 -6.72 -32.16
N GLU A 657 7.38 -7.86 -32.31
CA GLU A 657 6.17 -8.22 -31.54
C GLU A 657 6.39 -8.26 -30.01
N ASN A 658 7.63 -8.52 -29.57
CA ASN A 658 8.01 -8.58 -28.16
C ASN A 658 8.74 -7.31 -27.67
N ASP A 659 8.76 -6.24 -28.46
CA ASP A 659 9.44 -4.98 -28.13
C ASP A 659 8.44 -3.86 -27.80
N PHE A 660 8.91 -2.87 -27.06
CA PHE A 660 8.15 -1.70 -26.63
C PHE A 660 8.53 -0.47 -27.46
N THR A 661 7.56 0.45 -27.64
CA THR A 661 7.85 1.79 -28.18
C THR A 661 8.72 2.58 -27.21
N SER A 662 9.36 3.66 -27.66
CA SER A 662 10.18 4.50 -26.78
C SER A 662 9.36 5.06 -25.61
N ILE A 663 8.11 5.48 -25.87
CA ILE A 663 7.19 5.97 -24.85
C ILE A 663 6.88 4.89 -23.80
N THR A 664 6.57 3.66 -24.25
CA THR A 664 6.28 2.53 -23.36
C THR A 664 7.50 2.21 -22.50
N ARG A 665 8.71 2.20 -23.06
CA ARG A 665 9.96 1.96 -22.31
C ARG A 665 10.15 2.99 -21.20
N MET A 666 9.85 4.27 -21.45
CA MET A 666 9.93 5.30 -20.41
C MET A 666 8.88 5.11 -19.31
N VAL A 667 7.67 4.68 -19.65
CA VAL A 667 6.64 4.32 -18.65
C VAL A 667 7.08 3.13 -17.81
N VAL A 668 7.67 2.10 -18.43
CA VAL A 668 8.25 0.96 -17.70
C VAL A 668 9.32 1.46 -16.73
N THR A 669 10.26 2.30 -17.18
CA THR A 669 11.28 2.91 -16.31
C THR A 669 10.67 3.72 -15.17
N ALA A 670 9.55 4.42 -15.38
CA ALA A 670 8.82 5.08 -14.31
C ALA A 670 8.24 4.05 -13.31
N LEU A 671 7.55 3.02 -13.78
CA LEU A 671 6.95 1.97 -12.93
C LEU A 671 7.99 1.12 -12.17
N GLU A 672 9.24 1.08 -12.63
CA GLU A 672 10.37 0.49 -11.90
C GLU A 672 10.69 1.24 -10.60
N GLN A 673 10.37 2.54 -10.50
CA GLN A 673 10.71 3.34 -9.32
C GLN A 673 9.91 2.87 -8.09
N LYS A 674 10.62 2.66 -6.98
CA LYS A 674 10.06 2.14 -5.72
C LYS A 674 9.56 3.22 -4.77
N ASN A 675 9.93 4.47 -4.97
CA ASN A 675 9.44 5.59 -4.19
C ASN A 675 8.70 6.60 -5.09
N PHE A 676 7.77 7.34 -4.50
CA PHE A 676 6.91 8.26 -5.22
C PHE A 676 7.69 9.42 -5.87
N CYS A 677 8.81 9.83 -5.28
CA CYS A 677 9.56 11.01 -5.71
C CYS A 677 10.26 10.77 -7.05
N ASP A 678 10.97 9.65 -7.17
CA ASP A 678 11.59 9.22 -8.42
C ASP A 678 10.52 8.86 -9.47
N PHE A 679 9.44 8.20 -9.04
CA PHE A 679 8.30 7.89 -9.90
C PHE A 679 7.70 9.17 -10.51
N SER A 680 7.44 10.19 -9.70
CA SER A 680 6.80 11.43 -10.15
C SER A 680 7.64 12.17 -11.19
N ILE A 681 8.96 12.25 -11.02
CA ILE A 681 9.86 12.91 -11.98
C ILE A 681 9.88 12.15 -13.31
N GLN A 682 10.04 10.82 -13.25
CA GLN A 682 10.05 9.98 -14.44
C GLN A 682 8.71 10.05 -15.18
N MET A 683 7.60 10.05 -14.45
CA MET A 683 6.26 10.14 -15.03
C MET A 683 6.00 11.52 -15.66
N GLU A 684 6.50 12.61 -15.05
CA GLU A 684 6.41 13.96 -15.63
C GLU A 684 7.18 14.08 -16.95
N LEU A 685 8.36 13.45 -17.08
CA LEU A 685 9.10 13.43 -18.35
C LEU A 685 8.26 12.82 -19.49
N VAL A 686 7.64 11.66 -19.27
CA VAL A 686 6.83 11.00 -20.31
C VAL A 686 5.57 11.81 -20.62
N HIS A 687 4.96 12.40 -19.59
CA HIS A 687 3.84 13.32 -19.74
C HIS A 687 4.19 14.50 -20.67
N ASN A 688 5.32 15.17 -20.43
CA ASN A 688 5.76 16.32 -21.21
C ASN A 688 5.99 15.97 -22.68
N ILE A 689 6.43 14.74 -22.96
CA ILE A 689 6.61 14.23 -24.31
C ILE A 689 5.29 14.20 -25.07
N ILE A 690 4.21 13.68 -24.47
CA ILE A 690 2.91 13.62 -25.14
C ILE A 690 2.36 15.02 -25.41
N HIS A 691 2.56 15.98 -24.50
CA HIS A 691 2.20 17.38 -24.72
C HIS A 691 2.84 17.93 -25.99
N TYR A 692 4.16 17.73 -26.15
CA TYR A 692 4.90 18.16 -27.33
C TYR A 692 4.48 17.38 -28.59
N LEU A 693 4.38 16.05 -28.49
CA LEU A 693 4.07 15.19 -29.63
C LEU A 693 2.67 15.43 -30.18
N VAL A 694 1.71 15.90 -29.37
CA VAL A 694 0.37 16.27 -29.85
C VAL A 694 0.31 17.72 -30.31
N GLY A 695 0.94 18.65 -29.58
CA GLY A 695 0.84 20.08 -29.84
C GLY A 695 1.76 20.58 -30.96
N GLY A 696 2.92 19.98 -31.13
CA GLY A 696 3.98 20.41 -32.04
C GLY A 696 4.49 21.81 -31.68
N THR A 697 4.76 22.64 -32.70
CA THR A 697 5.31 23.99 -32.55
C THR A 697 4.25 25.10 -32.46
N GLN A 698 2.96 24.72 -32.38
CA GLN A 698 1.85 25.67 -32.40
C GLN A 698 1.69 26.38 -31.04
N LYS A 699 1.47 27.71 -31.05
CA LYS A 699 1.30 28.52 -29.82
C LYS A 699 0.11 28.08 -28.97
N TYR A 700 -1.06 27.91 -29.58
CA TYR A 700 -2.32 27.57 -28.89
C TYR A 700 -2.55 26.05 -28.88
N SER A 701 -1.60 25.29 -28.34
CA SER A 701 -1.57 23.83 -28.44
C SER A 701 -1.24 23.13 -27.12
N MET A 702 -1.26 21.80 -27.14
CA MET A 702 -0.82 20.95 -26.02
C MET A 702 0.63 21.22 -25.59
N THR A 703 1.51 21.71 -26.46
CA THR A 703 2.92 21.98 -26.13
C THR A 703 3.09 23.21 -25.24
N HIS A 704 2.10 24.11 -25.19
CA HIS A 704 2.23 25.38 -24.48
C HIS A 704 1.49 25.35 -23.15
N LEU A 705 2.21 25.46 -22.03
CA LEU A 705 1.68 25.33 -20.66
C LEU A 705 0.42 26.20 -20.41
N HIS A 706 0.45 27.45 -20.87
CA HIS A 706 -0.66 28.39 -20.67
C HIS A 706 -1.97 27.99 -21.36
N TYR A 707 -1.92 27.19 -22.43
CA TYR A 707 -3.07 26.94 -23.31
C TYR A 707 -3.46 25.46 -23.42
N SER A 708 -2.60 24.54 -22.99
CA SER A 708 -2.80 23.09 -23.13
C SER A 708 -4.14 22.61 -22.56
N ALA A 709 -4.54 23.11 -21.38
CA ALA A 709 -5.79 22.73 -20.72
C ALA A 709 -7.07 23.17 -21.43
N PHE A 710 -6.98 24.07 -22.43
CA PHE A 710 -8.11 24.41 -23.28
C PHE A 710 -8.36 23.38 -24.39
N ASP A 711 -7.43 22.44 -24.62
CA ASP A 711 -7.63 21.38 -25.59
C ASP A 711 -8.29 20.18 -24.91
N PRO A 712 -9.47 19.69 -25.36
CA PRO A 712 -10.14 18.56 -24.71
C PRO A 712 -9.31 17.27 -24.63
N ILE A 713 -8.31 17.07 -25.50
CA ILE A 713 -7.43 15.88 -25.42
C ILE A 713 -6.53 15.92 -24.17
N PHE A 714 -6.28 17.10 -23.62
CA PHE A 714 -5.57 17.30 -22.35
C PHE A 714 -6.15 16.40 -21.26
N TYR A 715 -7.48 16.41 -21.08
CA TYR A 715 -8.12 15.67 -20.01
C TYR A 715 -8.08 14.16 -20.24
N LEU A 716 -8.09 13.70 -21.50
CA LEU A 716 -7.88 12.28 -21.84
C LEU A 716 -6.43 11.84 -21.57
N HIS A 717 -5.47 12.73 -21.85
CA HIS A 717 -4.07 12.51 -21.56
C HIS A 717 -3.81 12.43 -20.05
N HIS A 718 -4.29 13.41 -19.27
CA HIS A 718 -4.15 13.43 -17.82
C HIS A 718 -4.93 12.32 -17.12
N SER A 719 -6.06 11.88 -17.67
CA SER A 719 -6.77 10.68 -17.18
C SER A 719 -5.91 9.42 -17.31
N ASN A 720 -5.10 9.31 -18.38
CA ASN A 720 -4.14 8.21 -18.55
C ASN A 720 -2.90 8.34 -17.66
N VAL A 721 -2.37 9.56 -17.46
CA VAL A 721 -1.27 9.80 -16.50
C VAL A 721 -1.72 9.40 -15.10
N ASP A 722 -2.93 9.80 -14.71
CA ASP A 722 -3.52 9.44 -13.43
C ASP A 722 -3.78 7.93 -13.31
N ARG A 723 -4.14 7.27 -14.42
CA ARG A 723 -4.28 5.82 -14.48
C ARG A 723 -2.95 5.10 -14.24
N LEU A 724 -1.86 5.57 -14.87
CA LEU A 724 -0.52 5.04 -14.64
C LEU A 724 -0.05 5.28 -13.21
N PHE A 725 -0.45 6.40 -12.60
CA PHE A 725 -0.22 6.63 -11.18
C PHE A 725 -1.04 5.66 -10.30
N ALA A 726 -2.31 5.41 -10.59
CA ALA A 726 -3.11 4.41 -9.88
C ALA A 726 -2.53 2.98 -10.03
N LEU A 727 -2.02 2.64 -11.23
CA LEU A 727 -1.29 1.38 -11.47
C LEU A 727 -0.02 1.30 -10.61
N TRP A 728 0.77 2.36 -10.53
CA TRP A 728 1.92 2.42 -9.64
C TRP A 728 1.50 2.24 -8.16
N GLN A 729 0.41 2.86 -7.73
CA GLN A 729 -0.11 2.68 -6.37
C GLN A 729 -0.52 1.21 -6.10
N SER A 730 -1.14 0.54 -7.08
CA SER A 730 -1.46 -0.90 -6.99
C SER A 730 -0.19 -1.74 -6.87
N LEU A 731 0.80 -1.46 -7.70
CA LEU A 731 2.09 -2.13 -7.70
C LEU A 731 2.86 -1.93 -6.38
N GLN A 732 2.79 -0.75 -5.77
CA GLN A 732 3.38 -0.48 -4.45
C GLN A 732 2.70 -1.30 -3.35
N LYS A 733 1.37 -1.42 -3.39
CA LYS A 733 0.63 -2.32 -2.47
C LYS A 733 1.08 -3.76 -2.65
N TYR A 734 1.24 -4.23 -3.89
CA TYR A 734 1.78 -5.55 -4.19
C TYR A 734 3.21 -5.75 -3.66
N ARG A 735 4.07 -4.73 -3.78
CA ARG A 735 5.44 -4.73 -3.24
C ARG A 735 5.51 -4.64 -1.70
N GLY A 736 4.40 -4.36 -1.01
CA GLY A 736 4.41 -4.04 0.42
C GLY A 736 5.08 -2.71 0.75
N LEU A 737 5.15 -1.78 -0.20
CA LEU A 737 5.75 -0.46 -0.04
C LEU A 737 4.68 0.64 0.12
N PRO A 738 5.03 1.79 0.70
CA PRO A 738 4.11 2.92 0.79
C PRO A 738 3.62 3.35 -0.60
N TYR A 739 2.29 3.39 -0.79
CA TYR A 739 1.62 3.86 -2.00
C TYR A 739 1.06 5.29 -1.88
N ASN A 740 1.08 5.84 -0.66
CA ASN A 740 0.49 7.13 -0.30
C ASN A 740 1.44 8.04 0.51
N ALA A 741 2.74 7.88 0.30
CA ALA A 741 3.77 8.70 0.94
C ALA A 741 4.66 9.38 -0.11
N ALA A 742 4.96 10.66 0.11
CA ALA A 742 5.91 11.43 -0.69
C ALA A 742 6.95 12.08 0.23
N PRO A 743 8.00 11.34 0.65
CA PRO A 743 8.96 11.86 1.62
C PRO A 743 9.75 13.10 1.16
N CYS A 744 9.85 13.32 -0.16
CA CYS A 744 10.41 14.52 -0.78
C CYS A 744 9.54 15.78 -0.60
N VAL A 745 8.27 15.64 -0.21
CA VAL A 745 7.42 16.79 0.07
C VAL A 745 7.66 17.23 1.51
N ASP A 746 8.12 18.48 1.69
CA ASP A 746 8.31 19.07 3.02
C ASP A 746 7.04 18.88 3.87
N LYS A 747 7.21 18.38 5.10
CA LYS A 747 6.11 18.12 6.05
C LYS A 747 5.21 19.34 6.26
N ARG A 748 5.75 20.55 6.12
CA ARG A 748 5.00 21.82 6.20
C ARG A 748 4.06 22.05 5.03
N HIS A 749 4.39 21.51 3.85
CA HIS A 749 3.57 21.62 2.63
C HIS A 749 2.66 20.42 2.41
N TRP A 750 2.93 19.29 3.09
CA TRP A 750 2.17 18.04 2.94
C TRP A 750 0.66 18.15 3.17
N GLN A 751 0.24 19.07 4.05
CA GLN A 751 -1.17 19.33 4.38
C GLN A 751 -1.69 20.64 3.77
N VAL A 752 -0.87 21.37 3.00
CA VAL A 752 -1.28 22.66 2.44
C VAL A 752 -2.14 22.39 1.21
N PRO A 753 -3.40 22.86 1.18
CA PRO A 753 -4.27 22.76 0.02
C PRO A 753 -3.64 23.32 -1.26
N PHE A 754 -3.78 22.59 -2.35
CA PHE A 754 -3.38 23.05 -3.66
C PHE A 754 -4.23 24.24 -4.11
N LYS A 755 -3.56 25.22 -4.72
CA LYS A 755 -4.21 26.32 -5.40
C LYS A 755 -4.42 25.97 -6.88
N PRO A 756 -5.52 26.40 -7.51
CA PRO A 756 -6.57 27.25 -6.95
C PRO A 756 -7.73 26.44 -6.34
N PHE A 757 -7.59 25.12 -6.16
CA PHE A 757 -8.64 24.26 -5.58
C PHE A 757 -9.08 24.72 -4.19
N SER A 758 -8.17 25.31 -3.42
CA SER A 758 -8.44 25.89 -2.10
C SER A 758 -9.09 27.28 -2.13
N PHE A 759 -9.29 27.89 -3.31
CA PHE A 759 -9.93 29.20 -3.40
C PHE A 759 -11.43 29.05 -3.28
N SER A 760 -12.09 30.03 -2.65
CA SER A 760 -13.55 30.07 -2.50
C SER A 760 -14.31 30.14 -3.83
N THR A 761 -13.62 30.43 -4.95
CA THR A 761 -14.19 30.40 -6.29
C THR A 761 -14.43 28.98 -6.80
N ASN A 762 -13.72 27.98 -6.26
CA ASN A 762 -13.94 26.58 -6.59
C ASN A 762 -15.32 26.13 -6.07
N GLN A 763 -16.24 25.79 -6.97
CA GLN A 763 -17.59 25.35 -6.62
C GLN A 763 -17.67 23.84 -6.35
N ASP A 764 -16.65 23.08 -6.75
CA ASP A 764 -16.60 21.65 -6.53
C ASP A 764 -16.16 21.37 -5.08
N GLN A 765 -17.13 20.96 -4.24
CA GLN A 765 -16.93 20.74 -2.81
C GLN A 765 -15.86 19.69 -2.52
N MET A 766 -15.79 18.64 -3.35
CA MET A 766 -14.90 17.51 -3.18
C MET A 766 -13.45 17.90 -3.39
N THR A 767 -13.12 18.52 -4.52
CA THR A 767 -11.79 19.02 -4.83
C THR A 767 -11.40 20.20 -3.96
N HIS A 768 -12.34 20.99 -3.46
CA HIS A 768 -12.05 22.01 -2.44
C HIS A 768 -11.66 21.37 -1.10
N GLN A 769 -12.43 20.37 -0.63
CA GLN A 769 -12.20 19.69 0.64
C GLN A 769 -10.92 18.84 0.65
N TYR A 770 -10.68 18.07 -0.40
CA TYR A 770 -9.58 17.11 -0.50
C TYR A 770 -8.43 17.63 -1.38
N SER A 771 -8.11 18.92 -1.26
CA SER A 771 -7.13 19.60 -2.12
C SER A 771 -5.69 19.47 -1.65
N SER A 772 -5.39 18.84 -0.52
CA SER A 772 -4.00 18.72 -0.04
C SER A 772 -3.23 17.59 -0.75
N PRO A 773 -1.88 17.64 -0.79
CA PRO A 773 -1.06 16.53 -1.29
C PRO A 773 -1.44 15.19 -0.64
N LYS A 774 -1.59 15.16 0.69
CA LYS A 774 -1.97 13.96 1.45
C LYS A 774 -3.30 13.37 0.97
N ASP A 775 -4.30 14.23 0.78
CA ASP A 775 -5.66 13.77 0.42
C ASP A 775 -5.74 13.28 -1.03
N SER A 776 -4.90 13.83 -1.91
CA SER A 776 -4.91 13.54 -3.35
C SER A 776 -4.42 12.12 -3.69
N PHE A 777 -3.78 11.39 -2.77
CA PHE A 777 -3.37 10.00 -3.02
C PHE A 777 -4.55 9.02 -3.09
N GLU A 778 -5.65 9.29 -2.38
CA GLU A 778 -6.75 8.34 -2.19
C GLU A 778 -7.89 8.56 -3.19
N TYR A 779 -7.68 8.14 -4.44
CA TYR A 779 -8.62 8.42 -5.53
C TYR A 779 -9.99 7.75 -5.36
N GLU A 780 -10.04 6.50 -4.88
CA GLU A 780 -11.31 5.79 -4.68
C GLU A 780 -12.10 6.35 -3.50
N SER A 781 -11.43 6.62 -2.37
CA SER A 781 -12.11 7.02 -1.12
C SER A 781 -12.53 8.48 -1.11
N HIS A 782 -11.70 9.38 -1.67
CA HIS A 782 -11.97 10.81 -1.65
C HIS A 782 -12.69 11.29 -2.91
N PHE A 783 -12.36 10.71 -4.08
CA PHE A 783 -12.90 11.18 -5.36
C PHE A 783 -13.92 10.24 -6.00
N GLY A 784 -14.07 9.02 -5.51
CA GLY A 784 -15.16 8.12 -5.89
C GLY A 784 -15.08 7.54 -7.31
N TYR A 785 -13.95 7.69 -8.01
CA TYR A 785 -13.76 7.11 -9.35
C TYR A 785 -12.84 5.89 -9.34
N THR A 786 -13.00 5.05 -10.36
CA THR A 786 -12.18 3.86 -10.62
C THR A 786 -11.81 3.78 -12.10
N TYR A 787 -11.00 2.78 -12.47
CA TYR A 787 -10.66 2.48 -13.85
C TYR A 787 -11.24 1.13 -14.25
N ASP A 788 -11.64 0.98 -15.52
CA ASP A 788 -12.09 -0.30 -16.07
C ASP A 788 -11.01 -1.41 -15.95
N THR A 789 -9.75 -1.03 -16.08
CA THR A 789 -8.61 -1.89 -15.83
C THR A 789 -7.36 -1.11 -15.41
N LEU A 790 -6.70 -1.60 -14.37
CA LEU A 790 -5.35 -1.20 -13.96
C LEU A 790 -4.32 -2.19 -14.53
N SER A 791 -4.27 -2.32 -15.85
CA SER A 791 -3.25 -3.14 -16.53
C SER A 791 -2.67 -2.40 -17.74
N THR A 792 -1.36 -2.40 -17.94
CA THR A 792 -0.76 -1.88 -19.19
C THR A 792 -0.28 -3.06 -20.02
N HIS A 793 -0.57 -3.08 -21.32
CA HIS A 793 -0.20 -4.18 -22.24
C HIS A 793 -0.63 -5.59 -21.76
N GLY A 794 -1.74 -5.69 -21.03
CA GLY A 794 -2.22 -6.94 -20.46
C GLY A 794 -1.46 -7.44 -19.22
N TYR A 795 -0.45 -6.70 -18.75
CA TYR A 795 0.25 -7.03 -17.51
C TYR A 795 -0.61 -6.67 -16.30
N THR A 796 -0.92 -7.68 -15.49
CA THR A 796 -1.39 -7.56 -14.10
C THR A 796 -0.26 -7.15 -13.16
N ASP A 797 -0.55 -6.73 -11.93
CA ASP A 797 0.46 -6.33 -10.93
C ASP A 797 1.60 -7.35 -10.79
N LYS A 798 1.28 -8.65 -10.71
CA LYS A 798 2.28 -9.73 -10.61
C LYS A 798 3.16 -9.83 -11.86
N SER A 799 2.54 -9.98 -13.03
CA SER A 799 3.28 -10.12 -14.30
C SER A 799 4.05 -8.84 -14.67
N LEU A 800 3.55 -7.68 -14.26
CA LEU A 800 4.23 -6.41 -14.40
C LEU A 800 5.48 -6.39 -13.50
N GLN A 801 5.36 -6.80 -12.23
CA GLN A 801 6.52 -6.90 -11.35
C GLN A 801 7.59 -7.85 -11.91
N GLU A 802 7.20 -9.01 -12.46
CA GLU A 802 8.13 -9.95 -13.10
C GLU A 802 8.86 -9.33 -14.30
N LEU A 803 8.16 -8.53 -15.13
CA LEU A 803 8.76 -7.78 -16.23
C LEU A 803 9.76 -6.72 -15.71
N LEU A 804 9.41 -5.99 -14.66
CA LEU A 804 10.24 -4.95 -14.07
C LEU A 804 11.50 -5.55 -13.44
N ASP A 805 11.36 -6.67 -12.73
CA ASP A 805 12.50 -7.40 -12.17
C ASP A 805 13.44 -7.86 -13.30
N LYS A 806 12.90 -8.49 -14.35
CA LYS A 806 13.70 -8.91 -15.51
C LYS A 806 14.45 -7.75 -16.18
N THR A 807 13.86 -6.56 -16.18
CA THR A 807 14.48 -5.36 -16.75
C THR A 807 15.56 -4.79 -15.81
N ALA A 808 15.33 -4.84 -14.50
CA ALA A 808 16.27 -4.38 -13.48
C ALA A 808 17.55 -5.23 -13.37
N HIS A 809 17.52 -6.52 -13.76
CA HIS A 809 18.70 -7.40 -13.76
C HIS A 809 19.67 -7.11 -14.91
N LYS A 810 19.26 -6.33 -15.92
CA LYS A 810 20.12 -6.02 -17.07
C LYS A 810 20.98 -4.79 -16.81
N GLU A 811 22.21 -4.84 -17.30
CA GLU A 811 23.09 -3.69 -17.41
C GLU A 811 22.43 -2.60 -18.28
N ARG A 812 22.38 -1.36 -17.76
CA ARG A 812 21.77 -0.21 -18.44
C ARG A 812 22.55 1.08 -18.22
N PHE A 813 22.49 1.95 -19.21
CA PHE A 813 23.05 3.30 -19.19
C PHE A 813 21.92 4.31 -19.34
N PHE A 814 21.95 5.37 -18.54
CA PHE A 814 20.99 6.47 -18.62
C PHE A 814 21.69 7.81 -18.77
N ALA A 815 21.17 8.68 -19.62
CA ALA A 815 21.49 10.11 -19.58
C ALA A 815 20.63 10.76 -18.48
N ALA A 816 21.27 11.38 -17.49
CA ALA A 816 20.64 11.95 -16.32
C ALA A 816 20.75 13.48 -16.31
N PHE A 817 19.62 14.16 -16.17
CA PHE A 817 19.46 15.59 -16.36
C PHE A 817 18.96 16.27 -15.08
N MET A 818 19.58 17.39 -14.73
CA MET A 818 19.08 18.31 -13.70
C MET A 818 18.36 19.46 -14.40
N LEU A 819 17.04 19.50 -14.28
CA LEU A 819 16.19 20.43 -15.04
C LEU A 819 15.53 21.45 -14.10
N HIS A 820 15.30 22.64 -14.63
CA HIS A 820 14.53 23.71 -13.97
C HIS A 820 13.66 24.47 -14.96
N GLY A 821 12.71 25.24 -14.43
CA GLY A 821 11.88 26.13 -15.24
C GLY A 821 12.72 27.16 -15.99
N ILE A 822 12.39 27.40 -17.25
CA ILE A 822 13.05 28.37 -18.14
C ILE A 822 12.07 29.40 -18.71
N GLY A 823 10.81 29.40 -18.26
CA GLY A 823 9.75 30.27 -18.75
C GLY A 823 9.21 29.90 -20.13
N ALA A 824 9.55 28.72 -20.67
CA ALA A 824 9.14 28.28 -22.00
C ALA A 824 9.18 26.76 -22.12
N SER A 825 8.27 26.20 -22.93
CA SER A 825 8.40 24.83 -23.39
C SER A 825 9.56 24.70 -24.39
N ALA A 826 10.33 23.62 -24.27
CA ALA A 826 11.50 23.35 -25.11
C ALA A 826 11.68 21.86 -25.38
N ARG A 827 12.30 21.54 -26.52
CA ARG A 827 12.84 20.23 -26.85
C ARG A 827 14.34 20.23 -26.61
N ILE A 828 14.84 19.16 -26.00
CA ILE A 828 16.25 18.94 -25.70
C ILE A 828 16.65 17.68 -26.46
N ASP A 829 17.40 17.83 -27.54
CA ASP A 829 18.01 16.72 -28.27
C ASP A 829 19.42 16.50 -27.72
N PHE A 830 19.82 15.25 -27.55
CA PHE A 830 21.11 14.92 -26.97
C PHE A 830 21.83 13.78 -27.66
N SER A 831 23.16 13.89 -27.70
CA SER A 831 24.07 12.99 -28.42
C SER A 831 25.23 12.56 -27.53
N ILE A 832 25.74 11.36 -27.76
CA ILE A 832 26.97 10.86 -27.12
C ILE A 832 28.17 11.44 -27.86
N CYS A 833 29.09 12.01 -27.08
CA CYS A 833 30.37 12.51 -27.55
C CYS A 833 31.50 11.61 -27.09
N THR A 834 32.43 11.30 -28.00
CA THR A 834 33.67 10.57 -27.71
C THR A 834 34.89 11.40 -28.11
N PRO A 835 36.02 11.31 -27.40
CA PRO A 835 37.27 11.95 -27.80
C PRO A 835 37.87 11.27 -29.04
N VAL A 836 38.38 12.05 -29.99
CA VAL A 836 39.05 11.57 -31.24
C VAL A 836 40.54 12.00 -31.27
N GLY A 837 41.02 12.70 -30.26
CA GLY A 837 42.38 13.23 -30.17
C GLY A 837 42.56 14.12 -28.93
N LYS A 838 43.66 14.89 -28.85
CA LYS A 838 43.92 15.80 -27.71
C LYS A 838 42.87 16.92 -27.57
N ASP A 839 42.35 17.42 -28.69
CA ASP A 839 41.46 18.60 -28.74
C ASP A 839 40.24 18.42 -29.66
N SER A 840 39.98 17.20 -30.15
CA SER A 840 38.89 16.92 -31.09
C SER A 840 37.88 15.94 -30.50
N GLN A 841 36.59 16.26 -30.63
CA GLN A 841 35.47 15.44 -30.17
C GLN A 841 34.60 14.98 -31.36
N ASN A 842 34.02 13.79 -31.26
CA ASN A 842 32.98 13.32 -32.18
C ASN A 842 31.66 13.19 -31.43
N CYS A 843 30.74 14.10 -31.72
CA CYS A 843 29.41 14.19 -31.12
C CYS A 843 28.29 13.85 -32.13
N LYS A 844 28.58 13.06 -33.16
CA LYS A 844 27.64 12.74 -34.25
C LYS A 844 26.75 11.51 -33.96
N HIS A 845 26.60 11.15 -32.69
CA HIS A 845 25.88 9.94 -32.29
C HIS A 845 24.63 10.30 -31.48
N PRO A 846 23.46 10.47 -32.13
CA PRO A 846 22.21 10.76 -31.43
C PRO A 846 21.90 9.68 -30.39
N ALA A 847 21.56 10.10 -29.18
CA ALA A 847 21.27 9.21 -28.07
C ALA A 847 19.81 9.27 -27.63
N GLY A 848 19.16 10.42 -27.81
CA GLY A 848 17.74 10.59 -27.52
C GLY A 848 17.32 12.04 -27.48
N TRP A 849 16.09 12.26 -27.00
CA TRP A 849 15.53 13.59 -26.82
C TRP A 849 14.51 13.57 -25.68
N LEU A 850 14.24 14.75 -25.11
CA LEU A 850 13.22 14.97 -24.09
C LEU A 850 12.58 16.35 -24.25
N THR A 851 11.49 16.60 -23.54
CA THR A 851 10.79 17.87 -23.61
C THR A 851 10.51 18.45 -22.23
N LEU A 852 10.49 19.77 -22.18
CA LEU A 852 10.08 20.57 -21.04
C LEU A 852 8.78 21.27 -21.39
N LEU A 853 7.82 21.22 -20.47
CA LEU A 853 6.59 21.99 -20.55
C LEU A 853 6.73 23.23 -19.67
N GLY A 854 6.54 24.42 -20.24
CA GLY A 854 6.73 25.67 -19.52
C GLY A 854 6.04 26.86 -20.17
N GLY A 855 6.06 28.00 -19.49
CA GLY A 855 5.50 29.25 -20.01
C GLY A 855 5.91 30.48 -19.20
N GLU A 856 5.78 31.67 -19.78
CA GLU A 856 6.30 32.92 -19.20
C GLU A 856 5.74 33.27 -17.81
N LYS A 857 4.57 32.73 -17.46
CA LYS A 857 3.89 32.93 -16.18
C LYS A 857 3.93 31.68 -15.31
N GLU A 858 4.83 30.73 -15.58
CA GLU A 858 5.00 29.56 -14.72
C GLU A 858 5.56 29.93 -13.34
N MET A 859 5.35 29.04 -12.39
CA MET A 859 6.04 29.12 -11.10
C MET A 859 7.47 28.60 -11.26
N ASN A 860 8.43 29.18 -10.55
CA ASN A 860 9.81 28.67 -10.55
C ASN A 860 9.86 27.27 -9.92
N TRP A 861 10.57 26.35 -10.58
CA TRP A 861 10.75 24.97 -10.13
C TRP A 861 12.14 24.45 -10.52
N TYR A 862 12.61 23.43 -9.82
CA TYR A 862 13.87 22.72 -10.04
C TYR A 862 13.71 21.29 -9.54
N TYR A 863 14.15 20.30 -10.32
CA TYR A 863 14.15 18.92 -9.87
C TYR A 863 15.20 18.69 -8.79
N ASP A 864 14.77 18.20 -7.63
CA ASP A 864 15.66 17.83 -6.53
C ASP A 864 16.46 16.53 -6.80
N ARG A 865 16.07 15.76 -7.82
CA ARG A 865 16.73 14.51 -8.26
C ARG A 865 16.93 14.50 -9.78
N PRO A 866 17.90 13.74 -10.29
CA PRO A 866 18.11 13.62 -11.73
C PRO A 866 16.93 12.92 -12.42
N ALA A 867 16.41 13.54 -13.48
CA ALA A 867 15.48 12.92 -14.40
C ALA A 867 16.29 12.20 -15.49
N TYR A 868 15.99 10.94 -15.81
CA TYR A 868 16.91 10.14 -16.63
C TYR A 868 16.23 9.29 -17.71
N ILE A 869 16.91 9.16 -18.84
CA ILE A 869 16.44 8.44 -20.04
C ILE A 869 17.44 7.36 -20.43
N ASP A 870 16.94 6.18 -20.76
CA ASP A 870 17.75 5.02 -21.15
C ASP A 870 18.45 5.27 -22.49
N ILE A 871 19.78 5.19 -22.49
CA ILE A 871 20.66 5.36 -23.65
C ILE A 871 21.47 4.09 -23.94
N THR A 872 21.10 2.95 -23.35
CA THR A 872 21.85 1.67 -23.41
C THR A 872 22.13 1.26 -24.85
N ASP A 873 21.10 1.29 -25.72
CA ASP A 873 21.24 0.94 -27.14
C ASP A 873 22.28 1.83 -27.86
N ALA A 874 22.31 3.13 -27.55
CA ALA A 874 23.22 4.09 -28.16
C ALA A 874 24.67 3.92 -27.66
N VAL A 875 24.86 3.63 -26.38
CA VAL A 875 26.18 3.34 -25.78
C VAL A 875 26.74 2.03 -26.34
N HIS A 876 25.91 0.98 -26.42
CA HIS A 876 26.31 -0.32 -26.95
C HIS A 876 26.64 -0.27 -28.45
N ALA A 877 25.92 0.53 -29.24
CA ALA A 877 26.22 0.73 -30.66
C ALA A 877 27.62 1.33 -30.90
N LEU A 878 28.18 2.02 -29.91
CA LEU A 878 29.53 2.59 -29.94
C LEU A 878 30.58 1.70 -29.26
N HIS A 879 30.18 0.54 -28.73
CA HIS A 879 31.02 -0.37 -27.96
C HIS A 879 31.72 0.29 -26.76
N LEU A 880 31.06 1.29 -26.15
CA LEU A 880 31.56 2.02 -24.99
C LEU A 880 31.25 1.26 -23.69
N LYS A 881 32.18 1.34 -22.74
CA LYS A 881 32.02 0.89 -21.35
C LYS A 881 31.82 2.08 -20.44
N TYR A 882 31.25 1.87 -19.25
CA TYR A 882 31.07 2.91 -18.23
C TYR A 882 32.40 3.52 -17.69
N THR A 883 33.53 2.87 -17.99
CA THR A 883 34.89 3.36 -17.70
C THR A 883 35.50 4.19 -18.82
N ASP A 884 34.89 4.21 -20.01
CA ASP A 884 35.42 4.93 -21.15
C ASP A 884 35.06 6.41 -21.07
N ASN A 885 35.89 7.26 -21.68
CA ASN A 885 35.64 8.70 -21.72
C ASN A 885 34.58 9.01 -22.76
N PHE A 886 33.35 9.24 -22.32
CA PHE A 886 32.27 9.80 -23.13
C PHE A 886 31.37 10.67 -22.26
N TRP A 887 30.65 11.59 -22.90
CA TRP A 887 29.73 12.50 -22.23
C TRP A 887 28.54 12.81 -23.13
N ILE A 888 27.54 13.48 -22.57
CA ILE A 888 26.31 13.85 -23.27
C ILE A 888 26.37 15.34 -23.63
N LYS A 889 26.20 15.63 -24.92
CA LYS A 889 26.01 17.00 -25.42
C LYS A 889 24.53 17.23 -25.70
N THR A 890 24.02 18.39 -25.31
CA THR A 890 22.63 18.81 -25.52
C THR A 890 22.53 19.96 -26.52
N GLU A 891 21.42 19.97 -27.25
CA GLU A 891 20.98 21.09 -28.09
C GLU A 891 19.53 21.39 -27.72
N ILE A 892 19.23 22.65 -27.42
CA ILE A 892 17.96 23.05 -26.82
C ILE A 892 17.23 23.99 -27.79
N THR A 893 16.01 23.62 -28.16
CA THR A 893 15.16 24.40 -29.05
C THR A 893 13.83 24.69 -28.36
N ALA A 894 13.51 25.96 -28.15
CA ALA A 894 12.21 26.36 -27.63
C ALA A 894 11.09 26.01 -28.63
N HIS A 895 9.85 25.87 -28.15
CA HIS A 895 8.71 25.44 -28.99
C HIS A 895 8.44 26.37 -30.21
N ASN A 896 8.86 27.63 -30.13
CA ASN A 896 8.76 28.62 -31.21
C ASN A 896 9.92 28.52 -32.24
N GLY A 897 10.82 27.55 -32.08
CA GLY A 897 11.98 27.33 -32.93
C GLY A 897 13.25 28.10 -32.55
N THR A 898 13.24 28.92 -31.49
CA THR A 898 14.44 29.66 -31.07
C THR A 898 15.42 28.74 -30.34
N HIS A 899 16.69 28.81 -30.72
CA HIS A 899 17.76 28.10 -30.02
C HIS A 899 17.99 28.70 -28.63
N VAL A 900 18.07 27.85 -27.61
CA VAL A 900 18.37 28.21 -26.21
C VAL A 900 19.80 27.79 -25.91
N ASP A 901 20.54 28.58 -25.12
CA ASP A 901 21.92 28.24 -24.77
C ASP A 901 21.96 26.88 -24.04
N SER A 902 22.79 25.96 -24.55
CA SER A 902 23.05 24.66 -23.92
C SER A 902 23.47 24.75 -22.44
N LYS A 903 24.09 25.88 -22.03
CA LYS A 903 24.50 26.14 -20.64
C LYS A 903 23.34 26.53 -19.72
N THR A 904 22.12 26.65 -20.25
CA THR A 904 20.93 26.88 -19.44
C THR A 904 20.74 25.77 -18.41
N PHE A 905 21.07 24.53 -18.74
CA PHE A 905 21.08 23.43 -17.77
C PHE A 905 22.51 23.01 -17.40
N PRO A 906 22.70 22.41 -16.21
CA PRO A 906 23.93 21.70 -15.89
C PRO A 906 24.27 20.65 -16.94
N THR A 907 25.55 20.35 -17.07
CA THR A 907 26.04 19.28 -17.94
C THR A 907 25.41 17.95 -17.50
N PRO A 908 24.77 17.17 -18.42
CA PRO A 908 24.12 15.93 -18.03
C PRO A 908 25.12 14.90 -17.50
N PHE A 909 24.65 14.09 -16.56
CA PHE A 909 25.39 12.95 -16.03
C PHE A 909 25.10 11.69 -16.84
N VAL A 910 25.94 10.66 -16.66
CA VAL A 910 25.61 9.30 -17.08
C VAL A 910 25.36 8.47 -15.84
N LEU A 911 24.19 7.87 -15.71
CA LEU A 911 23.88 6.92 -14.63
C LEU A 911 24.01 5.51 -15.19
N TYR A 912 24.97 4.77 -14.66
CA TYR A 912 25.23 3.37 -15.01
C TYR A 912 24.60 2.46 -13.97
N LYS A 913 23.75 1.53 -14.42
CA LYS A 913 23.10 0.51 -13.59
C LYS A 913 23.61 -0.87 -13.99
N PRO A 914 24.51 -1.49 -13.23
CA PRO A 914 25.14 -2.76 -13.60
C PRO A 914 24.20 -3.98 -13.63
N GLY A 915 23.07 -3.93 -12.92
CA GLY A 915 22.21 -5.10 -12.68
C GLY A 915 22.63 -5.92 -11.44
N ASP A 916 21.83 -6.91 -11.05
CA ASP A 916 22.14 -7.96 -10.06
C ASP A 916 22.63 -7.50 -8.66
N GLY A 917 21.97 -6.48 -8.07
CA GLY A 917 22.20 -6.09 -6.68
C GLY A 917 23.54 -5.38 -6.43
N HIS A 918 24.20 -4.92 -7.49
CA HIS A 918 25.35 -4.02 -7.42
C HIS A 918 24.88 -2.55 -7.31
N ASP A 919 25.71 -1.71 -6.67
CA ASP A 919 25.40 -0.28 -6.54
C ASP A 919 25.42 0.42 -7.91
N ASP A 920 24.51 1.36 -8.11
CA ASP A 920 24.48 2.24 -9.28
C ASP A 920 25.75 3.13 -9.30
N VAL A 921 26.18 3.59 -10.47
CA VAL A 921 27.33 4.50 -10.61
C VAL A 921 26.90 5.77 -11.35
N LEU A 922 26.90 6.90 -10.65
CA LEU A 922 26.75 8.21 -11.26
C LEU A 922 28.10 8.70 -11.80
N ILE A 923 28.20 8.80 -13.11
CA ILE A 923 29.36 9.29 -13.83
C ILE A 923 29.17 10.77 -14.10
N VAL A 924 30.07 11.57 -13.53
CA VAL A 924 30.06 13.03 -13.61
C VAL A 924 31.17 13.46 -14.54
N ASP A 925 30.81 14.22 -15.57
CA ASP A 925 31.79 14.81 -16.48
C ASP A 925 32.58 15.93 -15.78
N TRP A 926 33.87 15.72 -15.55
CA TRP A 926 34.73 16.51 -14.65
C TRP A 926 35.86 17.22 -15.42
N HIS A 927 35.48 18.25 -16.18
CA HIS A 927 36.38 19.12 -16.96
C HIS A 927 36.08 20.62 -16.76
N GLU A 928 36.95 21.49 -17.27
CA GLU A 928 36.91 22.94 -16.96
C GLU A 928 35.69 23.71 -17.48
N THR A 929 35.04 23.20 -18.53
CA THR A 929 33.86 23.83 -19.15
C THR A 929 32.53 23.22 -18.72
N ALA A 930 32.55 22.18 -17.87
CA ALA A 930 31.36 21.57 -17.31
C ALA A 930 30.65 22.52 -16.34
N THR A 931 29.32 22.46 -16.35
CA THR A 931 28.44 23.16 -15.42
C THR A 931 27.77 22.16 -14.49
N PHE A 932 27.72 22.45 -13.19
CA PHE A 932 27.15 21.55 -12.18
C PHE A 932 25.89 22.14 -11.54
N PRO A 933 24.95 21.29 -11.09
CA PRO A 933 23.78 21.73 -10.33
C PRO A 933 24.18 22.37 -9.00
N THR A 934 23.29 23.21 -8.46
CA THR A 934 23.51 23.82 -7.14
C THR A 934 23.51 22.78 -6.01
N TRP A 935 22.56 21.85 -6.03
CA TRP A 935 22.49 20.67 -5.18
C TRP A 935 21.48 19.65 -5.72
N PHE A 936 21.57 18.37 -5.35
CA PHE A 936 20.58 17.34 -5.68
C PHE A 936 20.64 16.17 -4.70
N GLU A 937 19.67 15.27 -4.77
CA GLU A 937 19.65 14.03 -4.00
C GLU A 937 20.02 12.81 -4.84
N LEU A 938 20.65 11.84 -4.19
CA LEU A 938 21.01 10.54 -4.74
C LEU A 938 20.59 9.41 -3.79
N HIS A 939 20.31 8.26 -4.37
CA HIS A 939 19.98 7.04 -3.64
C HIS A 939 21.22 6.48 -2.91
N GLU A 940 21.06 5.89 -1.73
CA GLU A 940 22.17 5.43 -0.88
C GLU A 940 23.08 4.34 -1.48
N HIS A 941 22.53 3.56 -2.41
CA HIS A 941 23.27 2.55 -3.18
C HIS A 941 23.81 3.12 -4.50
N THR A 942 24.38 4.33 -4.47
CA THR A 942 24.95 5.00 -5.65
C THR A 942 26.40 5.43 -5.38
N LYS A 943 27.33 4.90 -6.17
CA LYS A 943 28.73 5.36 -6.24
C LYS A 943 28.84 6.55 -7.17
N VAL A 944 29.89 7.35 -7.00
CA VAL A 944 30.17 8.49 -7.89
C VAL A 944 31.52 8.33 -8.55
N ARG A 945 31.60 8.56 -9.86
CA ARG A 945 32.84 8.61 -10.63
C ARG A 945 33.01 9.99 -11.24
N LEU A 946 34.08 10.68 -10.87
CA LEU A 946 34.47 11.96 -11.47
C LEU A 946 35.36 11.69 -12.69
N MET A 947 34.78 11.75 -13.89
CA MET A 947 35.46 11.43 -15.14
C MET A 947 36.23 12.65 -15.64
N SER A 948 37.56 12.62 -15.63
CA SER A 948 38.41 13.72 -16.07
C SER A 948 39.37 13.28 -17.16
N PHE A 949 39.45 14.07 -18.23
CA PHE A 949 40.24 13.78 -19.44
C PHE A 949 41.19 14.92 -19.80
N GLY A 950 42.21 14.63 -20.61
CA GLY A 950 43.22 15.60 -21.08
C GLY A 950 44.62 15.38 -20.51
N VAL A 951 45.59 16.19 -20.97
CA VAL A 951 47.01 16.09 -20.57
C VAL A 951 47.22 16.47 -19.10
N HIS A 952 46.34 17.31 -18.56
CA HIS A 952 46.32 17.70 -17.15
C HIS A 952 44.91 17.42 -16.57
N PRO A 953 44.65 16.19 -16.09
CA PRO A 953 43.37 15.84 -15.49
C PRO A 953 43.03 16.82 -14.36
N MET A 954 41.79 17.30 -14.35
CA MET A 954 41.31 18.20 -13.32
C MET A 954 41.33 17.46 -11.99
N LYS A 955 42.03 18.01 -10.99
CA LYS A 955 42.04 17.44 -9.64
C LYS A 955 40.65 17.58 -9.01
N ALA A 956 40.38 16.77 -8.00
CA ALA A 956 39.17 16.89 -7.19
C ALA A 956 39.56 16.89 -5.70
N VAL A 957 38.93 17.77 -4.93
CA VAL A 957 39.00 17.79 -3.47
C VAL A 957 37.60 17.64 -2.89
N ALA A 958 37.51 16.90 -1.79
CA ALA A 958 36.28 16.76 -1.00
C ALA A 958 36.41 17.47 0.35
N LEU A 959 35.28 17.99 0.83
CA LEU A 959 35.17 18.67 2.13
C LEU A 959 34.32 17.84 3.10
N ASP A 960 34.67 17.93 4.39
CA ASP A 960 33.94 17.21 5.44
C ASP A 960 32.68 17.95 5.92
N ASN A 961 32.49 19.23 5.57
CA ASN A 961 31.41 20.08 6.09
C ASN A 961 30.65 20.83 4.97
N ALA A 962 29.34 20.56 4.87
CA ALA A 962 28.43 21.14 3.88
C ALA A 962 28.29 22.68 3.98
N HIS A 963 28.36 23.25 5.18
CA HIS A 963 28.26 24.70 5.39
C HIS A 963 29.49 25.46 4.86
N ILE A 964 30.67 24.84 4.96
CA ILE A 964 31.93 25.37 4.44
C ILE A 964 31.94 25.28 2.91
N ALA A 965 31.42 24.18 2.37
CA ALA A 965 31.24 23.91 0.95
C ALA A 965 30.34 24.92 0.22
N LEU A 966 29.21 25.30 0.81
CA LEU A 966 28.27 26.26 0.20
C LEU A 966 28.91 27.63 -0.04
N ASN A 967 29.74 28.08 0.90
CA ASN A 967 30.39 29.39 0.90
C ASN A 967 31.81 29.39 0.30
N CYS A 968 32.28 28.27 -0.25
CA CYS A 968 33.63 28.12 -0.81
C CYS A 968 34.77 28.52 0.16
N ASN A 969 34.54 28.43 1.46
CA ASN A 969 35.50 28.77 2.50
C ASN A 969 36.51 27.62 2.72
N ILE A 970 37.24 27.24 1.68
CA ILE A 970 38.23 26.14 1.76
C ILE A 970 39.41 26.59 2.62
N VAL A 971 39.51 26.06 3.84
CA VAL A 971 40.62 26.30 4.77
C VAL A 971 41.75 25.30 4.46
N PRO A 972 43.04 25.71 4.49
CA PRO A 972 44.13 24.75 4.43
C PRO A 972 43.95 23.67 5.50
N HIS A 973 44.05 22.39 5.12
CA HIS A 973 43.83 21.19 5.96
C HIS A 973 42.37 20.75 6.21
N SER A 974 41.34 21.44 5.70
CA SER A 974 39.93 21.02 5.84
C SER A 974 39.39 20.21 4.66
N TYR A 975 40.26 19.79 3.73
CA TYR A 975 39.92 19.08 2.50
C TYR A 975 40.88 17.92 2.25
N HIS A 976 40.40 16.87 1.56
CA HIS A 976 41.21 15.74 1.15
C HIS A 976 41.15 15.52 -0.37
N SER A 977 42.26 15.03 -0.92
CA SER A 977 42.40 14.68 -2.33
C SER A 977 41.50 13.50 -2.69
N VAL A 978 40.75 13.63 -3.77
CA VAL A 978 39.87 12.58 -4.32
C VAL A 978 40.46 12.07 -5.63
N LYS A 979 40.46 10.74 -5.82
CA LYS A 979 40.91 10.14 -7.08
C LYS A 979 39.84 10.36 -8.15
N THR A 980 40.22 11.00 -9.26
CA THR A 980 39.40 11.04 -10.48
C THR A 980 39.55 9.72 -11.27
N ASN A 981 38.60 9.44 -12.15
CA ASN A 981 38.54 8.22 -12.97
C ASN A 981 38.50 6.90 -12.15
N ALA A 982 37.92 6.95 -10.95
CA ALA A 982 37.71 5.80 -10.08
C ALA A 982 36.31 5.87 -9.44
N ASP A 983 35.76 4.72 -9.08
CA ASP A 983 34.49 4.65 -8.34
C ASP A 983 34.71 5.06 -6.89
N LEU A 984 33.99 6.09 -6.47
CA LEU A 984 34.03 6.63 -5.12
C LEU A 984 32.84 6.10 -4.34
N GLU A 985 33.16 5.38 -3.25
CA GLU A 985 32.17 4.99 -2.25
C GLU A 985 31.70 6.23 -1.50
N ILE A 986 30.38 6.41 -1.45
CA ILE A 986 29.76 7.53 -0.77
C ILE A 986 29.23 7.07 0.59
N THR A 987 29.92 7.44 1.66
CA THR A 987 29.54 7.02 3.02
C THR A 987 28.90 8.13 3.85
N LYS A 988 28.86 9.37 3.34
CA LYS A 988 28.34 10.53 4.08
C LYS A 988 26.98 10.95 3.53
N THR A 989 26.15 11.49 4.42
CA THR A 989 24.83 12.04 4.05
C THR A 989 24.96 13.24 3.12
N PHE A 990 25.92 14.15 3.34
CA PHE A 990 26.19 15.27 2.45
C PHE A 990 27.59 15.15 1.85
N ASN A 991 27.69 15.35 0.54
CA ASN A 991 28.92 15.17 -0.22
C ASN A 991 29.18 16.38 -1.08
N PHE A 992 30.45 16.77 -1.14
CA PHE A 992 30.88 17.95 -1.87
C PHE A 992 32.19 17.70 -2.58
N PHE A 993 32.24 18.04 -3.87
CA PHE A 993 33.43 17.97 -4.70
C PHE A 993 33.67 19.30 -5.42
N THR A 994 34.92 19.72 -5.49
CA THR A 994 35.35 20.91 -6.26
C THR A 994 36.79 20.72 -6.74
N PRO A 995 37.25 21.34 -7.84
CA PRO A 995 38.62 21.16 -8.29
C PRO A 995 39.67 21.93 -7.47
N SER A 996 39.30 23.10 -6.96
CA SER A 996 40.17 23.99 -6.19
C SER A 996 39.33 25.06 -5.49
N LYS A 997 39.95 25.87 -4.62
CA LYS A 997 39.29 27.06 -4.05
C LYS A 997 38.83 28.03 -5.14
N SER A 998 39.72 28.38 -6.07
CA SER A 998 39.37 29.26 -7.19
C SER A 998 38.29 28.66 -8.10
N GLY A 999 38.27 27.33 -8.26
CA GLY A 999 37.21 26.62 -8.99
C GLY A 999 35.87 26.68 -8.27
N CYS A 1000 35.86 26.51 -6.94
CA CYS A 1000 34.67 26.68 -6.12
C CYS A 1000 34.12 28.11 -6.22
N ASP A 1001 34.99 29.11 -6.09
CA ASP A 1001 34.63 30.53 -6.21
C ASP A 1001 34.07 30.86 -7.60
N ALA A 1002 34.53 30.15 -8.64
CA ALA A 1002 34.00 30.20 -10.00
C ALA A 1002 32.72 29.35 -10.22
N GLY A 1003 32.12 28.81 -9.17
CA GLY A 1003 30.89 28.02 -9.22
C GLY A 1003 31.06 26.55 -9.60
N ARG A 1004 32.28 26.04 -9.75
CA ARG A 1004 32.56 24.63 -10.08
C ARG A 1004 32.50 23.79 -8.81
N LYS A 1005 31.29 23.47 -8.37
CA LYS A 1005 31.03 22.66 -7.20
C LYS A 1005 29.92 21.66 -7.45
N LEU A 1006 30.15 20.41 -7.08
CA LEU A 1006 29.15 19.35 -7.08
C LEU A 1006 28.75 19.11 -5.63
N LEU A 1007 27.49 19.37 -5.30
CA LEU A 1007 26.91 19.14 -3.98
C LEU A 1007 25.75 18.18 -4.12
N PHE A 1008 25.73 17.12 -3.33
CA PHE A 1008 24.58 16.23 -3.27
C PHE A 1008 24.39 15.61 -1.90
N GLN A 1009 23.15 15.20 -1.64
CA GLN A 1009 22.75 14.51 -0.44
C GLN A 1009 22.39 13.05 -0.76
N ILE A 1010 22.86 12.12 0.06
CA ILE A 1010 22.37 10.74 0.05
C ILE A 1010 21.12 10.65 0.92
N THR A 1011 20.05 10.12 0.35
CA THR A 1011 18.80 9.85 1.06
C THR A 1011 18.52 8.34 1.12
N ASN A 1012 18.12 7.90 2.32
CA ASN A 1012 17.74 6.52 2.61
C ASN A 1012 16.22 6.41 2.47
N TRP A 1013 15.75 5.47 1.65
CA TRP A 1013 14.34 5.33 1.28
C TRP A 1013 13.84 3.92 1.50
#